data_AF-A0A6N7XMF4-F1
#
_entry.id   AF-A0A6N7XMF4-F1
#
_cell.length_a   1.000
_cell.length_b   1.000
_cell.length_c   1.000
_cell.angle_alpha   90.00
_cell.angle_beta   90.00
_cell.angle_gamma   90.00
#
_symmetry.space_group_name_H-M   'P 1'
#
loop_
_entity.id
_entity.type
_entity.pdbx_description
1 polymer ?
#
loop_
_entity_poly.entity_id
_entity_poly.type
_entity_poly.pdbx_seq_one_letter_code
_entity_poly.pdbx_strand_id
1 'polypeptide(L)'
;MKRSKKMFTVMLALCVALSMAMASVTANAATKKPKKIYLKATSTTVDIKGKVKVSVYKTKPSKASKSVKWKSSNKKVATVSKSGYVTGKKKGTVKITATSKKNKRAKKTIKIKVTNLKAKYVKMSKTSAILFPNDKTTLKATVKGSAGFYNQGVTWKSSNTSVATVTSKGIVTAKKAGKATITATEKGGSKKATCAVTVSGIKVDKANKSVSVTATVNNADAKSMHYVVYKNGGAAKTSYFVTDATPAELNAALGKISAKAWNTNSNFKTDAKVAQAGNKTIDELAQSGIGNKNYTKFDINIQNGNQTIKMVETLKGAKDNDNFSMIYSNVANNHNAGSGCLTCNTSCYAGVVTNEFKTWAEPFVPQNMPAKGTTVTITYTAQTDNYISAKTLKDNADNYVILDVRKAADYAEGHIAGAVSADMDGFVGKSITEAQSKANVKAVVDKYGKNKKYAVICYSGNGYAQAASAELRSLGVSNDNIFTLGGDKARKSSDGGMKAWKAAGYEVVAYNYTDVDGVKAAQSDENTVILDARKADDYKDAHIGGAVSADMDGYVSGTISKADSDNNIKSVVEKKGADKKYIIICYSGNSYAKAATEVLVENGVKVSNISILTGGMGAWRSAGEALDHYNYTNADTTFSKMKDSSYVILDTRKTDDASRGGYIQGHIPGAVSADVDGIVNNGDSAAAAANVKTAVDKYGKDKKYIVICYSGNRYAKVATGLLMNNGIKNANIQTLGGDDSKQSDAGGMKAWNAKYPSYVVAKHTSTGKFNFANGITPEHLKADVDGQKVFTVMDVRAKDAFGNGHISNAVSTPSDDEAAVMKAVNDNKNGLYVLVCYTGNAKADAARNIMVKNGVDESRIICLQGGMDTWK
;
A
#
# COMPACT_ATOMS: atom_id res chain seq x y z
N MET A 1 25.17 10.56 6.61
CA MET A 1 25.58 11.88 7.18
C MET A 1 26.11 11.85 8.63
N LYS A 2 26.42 10.69 9.25
CA LYS A 2 26.95 10.63 10.64
C LYS A 2 28.47 10.40 10.76
N ARG A 3 29.18 9.95 9.70
CA ARG A 3 30.63 9.70 9.73
C ARG A 3 31.52 10.94 9.51
N SER A 4 31.05 11.98 8.79
CA SER A 4 31.87 13.18 8.55
C SER A 4 31.84 14.21 9.68
N LYS A 5 30.81 14.19 10.54
CA LYS A 5 30.75 15.08 11.72
C LYS A 5 31.74 14.67 12.81
N LYS A 6 31.87 13.37 13.12
CA LYS A 6 32.82 12.87 14.14
C LYS A 6 34.28 13.16 13.80
N MET A 7 34.67 13.10 12.53
CA MET A 7 36.05 13.46 12.12
C MET A 7 36.33 14.96 12.28
N PHE A 8 35.33 15.82 12.07
CA PHE A 8 35.49 17.27 12.21
C PHE A 8 35.53 17.70 13.69
N THR A 9 34.76 17.05 14.57
CA THR A 9 34.78 17.34 16.01
C THR A 9 36.05 16.84 16.68
N VAL A 10 36.57 15.67 16.30
CA VAL A 10 37.84 15.14 16.81
C VAL A 10 39.03 15.99 16.32
N MET A 11 39.00 16.46 15.07
CA MET A 11 40.07 17.32 14.54
C MET A 11 40.03 18.74 15.14
N LEU A 12 38.85 19.27 15.49
CA LEU A 12 38.71 20.56 16.19
C LEU A 12 39.12 20.45 17.67
N ALA A 13 38.76 19.35 18.34
CA ALA A 13 39.19 19.07 19.71
C ALA A 13 40.72 18.83 19.81
N LEU A 14 41.33 18.15 18.83
CA LEU A 14 42.79 17.99 18.74
C LEU A 14 43.49 19.33 18.48
N CYS A 15 42.89 20.23 17.68
CA CYS A 15 43.42 21.58 17.46
C CYS A 15 43.33 22.46 18.72
N VAL A 16 42.27 22.33 19.52
CA VAL A 16 42.10 23.07 20.78
C VAL A 16 43.04 22.53 21.87
N ALA A 17 43.19 21.20 21.98
CA ALA A 17 44.13 20.58 22.92
C ALA A 17 45.62 20.88 22.58
N LEU A 18 46.01 20.88 21.30
CA LEU A 18 47.35 21.33 20.88
C LEU A 18 47.56 22.84 21.12
N SER A 19 46.50 23.65 21.08
CA SER A 19 46.59 25.09 21.33
C SER A 19 46.76 25.42 22.83
N MET A 20 46.18 24.61 23.72
CA MET A 20 46.32 24.78 25.18
C MET A 20 47.66 24.22 25.71
N ALA A 21 48.17 23.12 25.14
CA ALA A 21 49.49 22.59 25.49
C ALA A 21 50.67 23.43 24.94
N MET A 22 50.47 24.22 23.88
CA MET A 22 51.47 25.19 23.40
C MET A 22 51.41 26.54 24.14
N ALA A 23 50.39 26.82 24.95
CA ALA A 23 50.30 28.08 25.69
C ALA A 23 51.33 28.14 26.84
N SER A 24 51.63 27.02 27.52
CA SER A 24 52.62 26.97 28.61
C SER A 24 54.08 26.93 28.11
N VAL A 25 54.35 26.38 26.92
CA VAL A 25 55.72 26.30 26.34
C VAL A 25 56.10 27.55 25.53
N THR A 26 55.12 28.39 25.13
CA THR A 26 55.40 29.65 24.42
C THR A 26 55.62 30.86 25.33
N ALA A 27 55.26 30.78 26.62
CA ALA A 27 55.50 31.86 27.58
C ALA A 27 57.01 32.11 27.82
N ASN A 28 57.83 31.05 27.87
CA ASN A 28 59.25 31.19 28.22
C ASN A 28 60.20 31.47 27.03
N ALA A 29 59.74 31.29 25.78
CA ALA A 29 60.49 31.69 24.57
C ALA A 29 60.25 33.17 24.17
N ALA A 30 59.22 33.82 24.74
CA ALA A 30 58.84 35.19 24.43
C ALA A 30 59.62 36.28 25.22
N THR A 31 60.46 35.91 26.19
CA THR A 31 61.25 36.84 27.04
C THR A 31 62.61 37.20 26.46
N LYS A 32 63.26 36.29 25.70
CA LYS A 32 64.59 36.54 25.10
C LYS A 32 64.54 37.63 24.02
N LYS A 33 65.26 38.74 24.26
CA LYS A 33 65.39 39.88 23.34
C LYS A 33 66.29 39.50 22.14
N PRO A 34 65.80 39.55 20.88
CA PRO A 34 66.64 39.25 19.73
C PRO A 34 67.73 40.32 19.55
N LYS A 35 68.98 39.91 19.28
CA LYS A 35 70.08 40.79 18.87
C LYS A 35 70.07 41.02 17.36
N LYS A 36 69.72 40.00 16.56
CA LYS A 36 69.59 40.09 15.08
C LYS A 36 68.31 39.38 14.60
N ILE A 37 67.68 39.91 13.54
CA ILE A 37 66.51 39.31 12.87
C ILE A 37 66.78 39.15 11.36
N TYR A 38 66.20 38.13 10.74
CA TYR A 38 66.38 37.81 9.32
C TYR A 38 65.03 37.70 8.61
N LEU A 39 64.93 38.31 7.43
CA LEU A 39 63.69 38.39 6.65
C LEU A 39 63.74 37.51 5.41
N LYS A 40 62.59 36.91 5.07
CA LYS A 40 62.34 36.24 3.79
C LYS A 40 61.03 36.74 3.23
N ALA A 41 61.02 37.08 1.94
CA ALA A 41 59.80 37.36 1.20
C ALA A 41 59.44 36.16 0.33
N THR A 42 58.14 35.93 0.10
CA THR A 42 57.67 34.94 -0.89
C THR A 42 58.06 35.34 -2.31
N SER A 43 58.17 36.63 -2.58
CA SER A 43 58.77 37.22 -3.78
C SER A 43 59.26 38.63 -3.45
N THR A 44 60.39 39.04 -4.00
CA THR A 44 60.92 40.41 -3.90
C THR A 44 60.32 41.36 -4.93
N THR A 45 59.55 40.83 -5.89
CA THR A 45 58.80 41.60 -6.90
C THR A 45 57.30 41.32 -6.77
N VAL A 46 56.48 42.38 -6.79
CA VAL A 46 55.01 42.31 -6.67
C VAL A 46 54.35 43.22 -7.69
N ASP A 47 53.19 42.80 -8.19
CA ASP A 47 52.36 43.61 -9.08
C ASP A 47 51.69 44.78 -8.35
N ILE A 48 51.23 45.79 -9.09
CA ILE A 48 50.34 46.83 -8.56
C ILE A 48 49.04 46.14 -8.10
N LYS A 49 48.58 46.44 -6.87
CA LYS A 49 47.49 45.75 -6.14
C LYS A 49 47.79 44.29 -5.74
N GLY A 50 48.90 43.71 -6.18
CA GLY A 50 49.38 42.38 -5.77
C GLY A 50 49.83 42.35 -4.30
N LYS A 51 49.87 41.15 -3.71
CA LYS A 51 50.30 40.91 -2.32
C LYS A 51 51.43 39.89 -2.24
N VAL A 52 52.48 40.20 -1.49
CA VAL A 52 53.57 39.26 -1.14
C VAL A 52 53.74 39.20 0.37
N LYS A 53 54.13 38.04 0.92
CA LYS A 53 54.32 37.89 2.37
C LYS A 53 55.80 38.03 2.71
N VAL A 54 56.10 38.93 3.65
CA VAL A 54 57.41 39.07 4.26
C VAL A 54 57.34 38.54 5.69
N SER A 55 58.29 37.68 6.06
CA SER A 55 58.31 37.01 7.36
C SER A 55 59.69 37.07 7.99
N VAL A 56 59.72 37.09 9.32
CA VAL A 56 60.94 36.86 10.09
C VAL A 56 61.15 35.35 10.16
N TYR A 57 62.04 34.81 9.34
CA TYR A 57 62.24 33.35 9.31
C TYR A 57 63.22 32.89 10.41
N LYS A 58 64.19 33.73 10.78
CA LYS A 58 65.26 33.42 11.76
C LYS A 58 65.58 34.61 12.68
N THR A 59 65.99 34.33 13.91
CA THR A 59 66.45 35.29 14.94
C THR A 59 67.75 34.80 15.59
N LYS A 60 68.58 35.73 16.12
CA LYS A 60 69.77 35.42 16.95
C LYS A 60 69.70 36.17 18.30
N PRO A 61 69.83 35.50 19.47
CA PRO A 61 69.97 34.05 19.63
C PRO A 61 68.76 33.29 19.08
N SER A 62 68.95 32.01 18.76
CA SER A 62 67.86 31.15 18.28
C SER A 62 66.73 31.10 19.32
N LYS A 63 65.49 30.89 18.85
CA LYS A 63 64.26 30.89 19.67
C LYS A 63 63.86 32.25 20.30
N ALA A 64 64.62 33.34 20.12
CA ALA A 64 64.19 34.69 20.53
C ALA A 64 62.96 35.17 19.73
N SER A 65 62.16 36.07 20.33
CA SER A 65 60.87 36.52 19.78
C SER A 65 60.98 37.04 18.33
N LYS A 66 60.15 36.47 17.43
CA LYS A 66 60.01 36.88 16.02
C LYS A 66 58.99 38.02 15.82
N SER A 67 58.38 38.51 16.90
CA SER A 67 57.37 39.57 16.84
C SER A 67 57.99 40.91 16.45
N VAL A 68 57.50 41.50 15.36
CA VAL A 68 58.02 42.73 14.79
C VAL A 68 56.93 43.74 14.50
N LYS A 69 57.28 45.03 14.52
CA LYS A 69 56.49 46.12 13.96
C LYS A 69 57.00 46.37 12.54
N TRP A 70 56.08 46.36 11.57
CA TRP A 70 56.40 46.58 10.17
C TRP A 70 56.28 48.06 9.80
N LYS A 71 57.23 48.57 9.01
CA LYS A 71 57.18 49.91 8.41
C LYS A 71 57.57 49.82 6.94
N SER A 72 56.78 50.45 6.09
CA SER A 72 57.14 50.69 4.69
C SER A 72 57.85 52.03 4.58
N SER A 73 58.96 52.09 3.84
CA SER A 73 59.67 53.35 3.58
C SER A 73 58.85 54.32 2.72
N ASN A 74 57.89 53.82 1.92
CA ASN A 74 56.99 54.63 1.12
C ASN A 74 55.63 53.93 0.98
N LYS A 75 54.64 54.39 1.77
CA LYS A 75 53.26 53.86 1.76
C LYS A 75 52.51 54.15 0.46
N LYS A 76 52.93 55.13 -0.35
CA LYS A 76 52.36 55.39 -1.69
C LYS A 76 52.81 54.34 -2.71
N VAL A 77 54.00 53.73 -2.53
CA VAL A 77 54.53 52.64 -3.38
C VAL A 77 54.03 51.27 -2.93
N ALA A 78 54.16 50.93 -1.64
CA ALA A 78 53.54 49.73 -1.08
C ALA A 78 53.20 49.89 0.41
N THR A 79 52.17 49.21 0.87
CA THR A 79 51.80 49.14 2.29
C THR A 79 52.11 47.77 2.85
N VAL A 80 52.38 47.66 4.16
CA VAL A 80 52.64 46.39 4.84
C VAL A 80 51.71 46.24 6.03
N SER A 81 51.04 45.09 6.14
CA SER A 81 50.13 44.78 7.25
C SER A 81 50.88 44.44 8.54
N LYS A 82 50.16 44.38 9.67
CA LYS A 82 50.70 43.89 10.96
C LYS A 82 51.25 42.45 10.87
N SER A 83 50.72 41.64 9.95
CA SER A 83 51.10 40.25 9.69
C SER A 83 52.17 40.08 8.60
N GLY A 84 52.72 41.18 8.05
CA GLY A 84 53.80 41.15 7.08
C GLY A 84 53.37 40.97 5.62
N TYR A 85 52.08 41.13 5.29
CA TYR A 85 51.63 41.15 3.90
C TYR A 85 51.87 42.52 3.29
N VAL A 86 52.68 42.57 2.23
CA VAL A 86 53.03 43.78 1.48
C VAL A 86 52.13 43.87 0.26
N THR A 87 51.32 44.93 0.19
CA THR A 87 50.43 45.22 -0.94
C THR A 87 51.01 46.35 -1.78
N GLY A 88 51.31 46.08 -3.06
CA GLY A 88 51.78 47.08 -4.01
C GLY A 88 50.70 48.11 -4.36
N LYS A 89 51.05 49.39 -4.45
CA LYS A 89 50.12 50.49 -4.77
C LYS A 89 50.54 51.28 -6.01
N LYS A 90 51.82 51.58 -6.17
CA LYS A 90 52.37 52.33 -7.32
C LYS A 90 53.72 51.75 -7.70
N LYS A 91 54.08 51.81 -8.99
CA LYS A 91 55.41 51.39 -9.49
C LYS A 91 56.52 52.09 -8.70
N GLY A 92 57.52 51.33 -8.27
CA GLY A 92 58.66 51.83 -7.49
C GLY A 92 59.27 50.76 -6.60
N THR A 93 60.40 51.06 -5.97
CA THR A 93 61.05 50.15 -5.01
C THR A 93 60.88 50.68 -3.60
N VAL A 94 60.47 49.83 -2.66
CA VAL A 94 60.25 50.20 -1.27
C VAL A 94 61.01 49.28 -0.33
N LYS A 95 61.57 49.85 0.75
CA LYS A 95 62.19 49.06 1.82
C LYS A 95 61.13 48.75 2.87
N ILE A 96 60.88 47.46 3.09
CA ILE A 96 60.02 46.97 4.17
C ILE A 96 60.92 46.65 5.37
N THR A 97 60.71 47.40 6.45
CA THR A 97 61.48 47.30 7.69
C THR A 97 60.69 46.51 8.71
N ALA A 98 61.30 45.47 9.25
CA ALA A 98 60.86 44.82 10.47
C ALA A 98 61.68 45.36 11.64
N THR A 99 61.03 45.80 12.70
CA THR A 99 61.68 46.18 13.96
C THR A 99 61.16 45.28 15.06
N SER A 100 62.03 44.58 15.79
CA SER A 100 61.58 43.72 16.89
C SER A 100 60.81 44.52 17.94
N LYS A 101 59.67 43.99 18.39
CA LYS A 101 58.89 44.61 19.47
C LYS A 101 59.59 44.50 20.83
N LYS A 102 60.45 43.51 21.00
CA LYS A 102 61.18 43.24 22.25
C LYS A 102 62.55 43.94 22.31
N ASN A 103 63.13 44.29 21.17
CA ASN A 103 64.37 45.07 21.08
C ASN A 103 64.35 46.02 19.87
N LYS A 104 64.14 47.33 20.12
CA LYS A 104 64.08 48.34 19.06
C LYS A 104 65.38 48.46 18.24
N ARG A 105 66.53 48.04 18.79
CA ARG A 105 67.83 48.03 18.07
C ARG A 105 67.91 46.89 17.04
N ALA A 106 67.15 45.80 17.22
CA ALA A 106 67.10 44.69 16.28
C ALA A 106 66.11 44.98 15.14
N LYS A 107 66.62 45.55 14.04
CA LYS A 107 65.87 45.87 12.82
C LYS A 107 66.51 45.24 11.59
N LYS A 108 65.70 44.90 10.59
CA LYS A 108 66.17 44.44 9.27
C LYS A 108 65.24 44.95 8.18
N THR A 109 65.79 45.24 7.02
CA THR A 109 65.05 45.72 5.85
C THR A 109 65.14 44.72 4.71
N ILE A 110 64.06 44.58 3.94
CA ILE A 110 64.04 43.88 2.65
C ILE A 110 63.50 44.83 1.57
N LYS A 111 64.13 44.85 0.38
CA LYS A 111 63.66 45.65 -0.76
C LYS A 111 62.54 44.88 -1.46
N ILE A 112 61.40 45.53 -1.70
CA ILE A 112 60.29 45.02 -2.51
C ILE A 112 60.13 45.95 -3.71
N LYS A 113 60.23 45.39 -4.92
CA LYS A 113 60.03 46.09 -6.19
C LYS A 113 58.57 45.94 -6.60
N VAL A 114 57.84 47.05 -6.66
CA VAL A 114 56.48 47.10 -7.24
C VAL A 114 56.62 47.46 -8.71
N THR A 115 56.20 46.56 -9.59
CA THR A 115 56.23 46.77 -11.04
C THR A 115 54.84 46.52 -11.62
N ASN A 116 54.59 47.01 -12.83
CA ASN A 116 53.41 46.60 -13.59
C ASN A 116 53.74 45.24 -14.26
N LEU A 117 53.32 44.15 -13.65
CA LEU A 117 53.55 42.82 -14.19
C LEU A 117 52.46 42.49 -15.23
N LYS A 118 52.83 41.84 -16.34
CA LYS A 118 51.88 41.34 -17.34
C LYS A 118 51.69 39.83 -17.15
N ALA A 119 50.49 39.31 -17.42
CA ALA A 119 50.32 37.85 -17.48
C ALA A 119 51.08 37.24 -18.66
N LYS A 120 51.60 36.02 -18.43
CA LYS A 120 52.16 35.15 -19.46
C LYS A 120 51.05 34.47 -20.24
N TYR A 121 50.08 33.87 -19.52
CA TYR A 121 48.92 33.20 -20.10
C TYR A 121 47.73 33.15 -19.13
N VAL A 122 46.54 32.91 -19.69
CA VAL A 122 45.33 32.49 -18.97
C VAL A 122 45.04 31.04 -19.38
N LYS A 123 44.74 30.17 -18.42
CA LYS A 123 44.37 28.76 -18.67
C LYS A 123 42.96 28.50 -18.17
N MET A 124 42.11 27.92 -19.03
CA MET A 124 40.75 27.52 -18.70
C MET A 124 40.71 26.09 -18.15
N SER A 125 39.76 25.79 -17.28
CA SER A 125 39.52 24.42 -16.78
C SER A 125 38.93 23.47 -17.82
N LYS A 126 38.27 23.98 -18.85
CA LYS A 126 37.68 23.23 -19.97
C LYS A 126 37.79 24.07 -21.25
N THR A 127 38.06 23.44 -22.38
CA THR A 127 38.10 24.09 -23.71
C THR A 127 36.79 23.93 -24.48
N SER A 128 35.98 22.94 -24.13
CA SER A 128 34.62 22.75 -24.66
C SER A 128 33.66 22.20 -23.60
N ALA A 129 32.35 22.42 -23.80
CA ALA A 129 31.28 21.84 -23.02
C ALA A 129 30.01 21.66 -23.86
N ILE A 130 29.42 20.46 -23.80
CA ILE A 130 28.05 20.21 -24.29
C ILE A 130 27.11 20.36 -23.09
N LEU A 131 26.10 21.20 -23.23
CA LEU A 131 25.10 21.48 -22.20
C LEU A 131 23.68 21.29 -22.77
N PHE A 132 22.73 21.01 -21.89
CA PHE A 132 21.31 21.00 -22.22
C PHE A 132 20.63 22.25 -21.62
N PRO A 133 19.46 22.67 -22.10
CA PRO A 133 18.75 23.81 -21.54
C PRO A 133 18.66 23.74 -19.99
N ASN A 134 18.96 24.85 -19.32
CA ASN A 134 19.03 25.00 -17.86
C ASN A 134 20.22 24.33 -17.15
N ASP A 135 21.08 23.57 -17.86
CA ASP A 135 22.32 23.07 -17.25
C ASP A 135 23.21 24.23 -16.78
N LYS A 136 23.88 24.00 -15.65
CA LYS A 136 24.91 24.90 -15.12
C LYS A 136 26.26 24.17 -15.06
N THR A 137 27.31 24.85 -15.49
CA THR A 137 28.69 24.37 -15.35
C THR A 137 29.57 25.49 -14.82
N THR A 138 30.61 25.16 -14.05
CA THR A 138 31.56 26.15 -13.54
C THR A 138 32.88 26.06 -14.31
N LEU A 139 33.29 27.17 -14.91
CA LEU A 139 34.61 27.33 -15.51
C LEU A 139 35.53 28.04 -14.53
N LYS A 140 36.76 27.54 -14.38
CA LYS A 140 37.83 28.18 -13.61
C LYS A 140 38.91 28.67 -14.57
N ALA A 141 39.28 29.94 -14.44
CA ALA A 141 40.39 30.52 -15.18
C ALA A 141 41.56 30.78 -14.22
N THR A 142 42.74 30.24 -14.56
CA THR A 142 43.98 30.47 -13.82
C THR A 142 44.86 31.42 -14.61
N VAL A 143 45.28 32.52 -13.98
CA VAL A 143 46.19 33.49 -14.61
C VAL A 143 47.59 33.31 -14.04
N LYS A 144 48.59 33.16 -14.91
CA LYS A 144 50.00 33.06 -14.52
C LYS A 144 50.79 34.26 -15.03
N GLY A 145 51.45 34.97 -14.11
CA GLY A 145 52.37 36.08 -14.42
C GLY A 145 53.66 35.61 -15.10
N SER A 146 54.34 36.51 -15.81
CA SER A 146 55.67 36.25 -16.39
C SER A 146 56.78 36.19 -15.33
N ALA A 147 56.61 36.89 -14.20
CA ALA A 147 57.50 36.85 -13.04
C ALA A 147 56.75 37.33 -11.79
N GLY A 148 57.17 36.92 -10.59
CA GLY A 148 56.58 37.37 -9.32
C GLY A 148 55.14 36.88 -9.05
N PHE A 149 54.50 37.42 -8.00
CA PHE A 149 53.11 37.09 -7.67
C PHE A 149 52.15 38.01 -8.44
N TYR A 150 51.38 37.43 -9.36
CA TYR A 150 50.38 38.10 -10.20
C TYR A 150 48.99 37.54 -9.88
N ASN A 151 48.04 38.38 -9.46
CA ASN A 151 46.66 37.95 -9.19
C ASN A 151 45.67 39.10 -9.34
N GLN A 152 45.42 39.53 -10.59
CA GLN A 152 44.36 40.50 -10.89
C GLN A 152 43.01 39.83 -11.23
N GLY A 153 42.97 38.50 -11.33
CA GLY A 153 41.78 37.74 -11.73
C GLY A 153 41.41 37.91 -13.21
N VAL A 154 40.18 37.51 -13.56
CA VAL A 154 39.64 37.59 -14.93
C VAL A 154 38.27 38.28 -14.95
N THR A 155 37.90 38.83 -16.10
CA THR A 155 36.50 39.13 -16.49
C THR A 155 35.98 38.05 -17.44
N TRP A 156 34.69 37.76 -17.35
CA TRP A 156 34.03 36.75 -18.17
C TRP A 156 33.10 37.40 -19.18
N LYS A 157 33.06 36.88 -20.41
CA LYS A 157 32.12 37.30 -21.47
C LYS A 157 31.61 36.08 -22.22
N SER A 158 30.33 36.08 -22.58
CA SER A 158 29.77 35.14 -23.56
C SER A 158 29.67 35.81 -24.92
N SER A 159 29.97 35.08 -26.00
CA SER A 159 29.75 35.56 -27.36
C SER A 159 28.26 35.61 -27.73
N ASN A 160 27.42 34.81 -27.06
CA ASN A 160 25.98 34.76 -27.32
C ASN A 160 25.20 34.46 -26.01
N THR A 161 24.63 35.50 -25.41
CA THR A 161 23.89 35.41 -24.14
C THR A 161 22.47 34.85 -24.26
N SER A 162 21.93 34.70 -25.47
CA SER A 162 20.66 33.97 -25.70
C SER A 162 20.87 32.45 -25.71
N VAL A 163 22.08 31.99 -26.04
CA VAL A 163 22.50 30.58 -25.99
C VAL A 163 23.06 30.22 -24.61
N ALA A 164 24.03 30.97 -24.08
CA ALA A 164 24.62 30.71 -22.77
C ALA A 164 25.09 32.00 -22.07
N THR A 165 24.79 32.15 -20.78
CA THR A 165 25.29 33.26 -19.95
C THR A 165 26.42 32.81 -19.04
N VAL A 166 27.27 33.74 -18.61
CA VAL A 166 28.35 33.47 -17.65
C VAL A 166 28.36 34.56 -16.57
N THR A 167 28.47 34.15 -15.31
CA THR A 167 28.57 35.07 -14.17
C THR A 167 30.01 35.52 -13.91
N SER A 168 30.21 36.54 -13.06
CA SER A 168 31.54 37.00 -12.64
C SER A 168 32.37 35.93 -11.92
N LYS A 169 31.73 34.87 -11.40
CA LYS A 169 32.36 33.71 -10.76
C LYS A 169 32.68 32.56 -11.73
N GLY A 170 32.39 32.72 -13.03
CA GLY A 170 32.60 31.68 -14.04
C GLY A 170 31.52 30.60 -14.10
N ILE A 171 30.36 30.82 -13.47
CA ILE A 171 29.20 29.90 -13.60
C ILE A 171 28.52 30.20 -14.93
N VAL A 172 28.52 29.22 -15.83
CA VAL A 172 27.86 29.24 -17.13
C VAL A 172 26.49 28.59 -17.01
N THR A 173 25.44 29.26 -17.51
CA THR A 173 24.07 28.74 -17.58
C THR A 173 23.64 28.62 -19.03
N ALA A 174 23.28 27.42 -19.46
CA ALA A 174 22.72 27.16 -20.79
C ALA A 174 21.25 27.60 -20.86
N LYS A 175 20.87 28.23 -21.97
CA LYS A 175 19.52 28.77 -22.20
C LYS A 175 18.82 28.10 -23.37
N LYS A 176 19.30 28.33 -24.59
CA LYS A 176 18.68 27.86 -25.84
C LYS A 176 19.70 27.15 -26.71
N ALA A 177 19.24 26.19 -27.51
CA ALA A 177 20.05 25.47 -28.48
C ALA A 177 20.88 26.43 -29.36
N GLY A 178 22.15 26.10 -29.58
CA GLY A 178 23.08 26.91 -30.35
C GLY A 178 24.52 26.83 -29.82
N LYS A 179 25.41 27.67 -30.37
CA LYS A 179 26.81 27.74 -29.97
C LYS A 179 27.15 29.10 -29.35
N ALA A 180 27.93 29.10 -28.28
CA ALA A 180 28.46 30.29 -27.62
C ALA A 180 29.92 30.05 -27.17
N THR A 181 30.77 31.06 -27.26
CA THR A 181 32.14 31.02 -26.77
C THR A 181 32.24 31.82 -25.49
N ILE A 182 32.62 31.16 -24.38
CA ILE A 182 32.86 31.80 -23.09
C ILE A 182 34.33 32.19 -23.00
N THR A 183 34.59 33.49 -22.81
CA THR A 183 35.94 34.06 -22.79
C THR A 183 36.27 34.57 -21.39
N ALA A 184 37.38 34.12 -20.82
CA ALA A 184 38.02 34.72 -19.64
C ALA A 184 39.16 35.64 -20.08
N THR A 185 39.06 36.93 -19.76
CA THR A 185 40.10 37.93 -20.06
C THR A 185 40.78 38.35 -18.76
N GLU A 186 42.11 38.32 -18.72
CA GLU A 186 42.90 38.88 -17.63
C GLU A 186 42.56 40.36 -17.37
N LYS A 187 42.35 40.78 -16.12
CA LYS A 187 42.00 42.18 -15.81
C LYS A 187 43.11 43.21 -16.05
N GLY A 188 44.38 42.80 -15.96
CA GLY A 188 45.55 43.67 -16.08
C GLY A 188 46.19 43.72 -17.46
N GLY A 189 45.60 43.08 -18.47
CA GLY A 189 46.20 42.91 -19.79
C GLY A 189 45.23 42.39 -20.84
N SER A 190 45.75 41.82 -21.93
CA SER A 190 44.97 41.35 -23.08
C SER A 190 44.93 39.83 -23.24
N LYS A 191 45.52 39.06 -22.30
CA LYS A 191 45.57 37.60 -22.40
C LYS A 191 44.19 37.00 -22.13
N LYS A 192 43.80 36.02 -22.95
CA LYS A 192 42.48 35.39 -22.95
C LYS A 192 42.58 33.87 -22.93
N ALA A 193 41.56 33.22 -22.40
CA ALA A 193 41.27 31.80 -22.61
C ALA A 193 39.79 31.63 -22.95
N THR A 194 39.48 30.67 -23.80
CA THR A 194 38.12 30.45 -24.31
C THR A 194 37.63 29.03 -24.00
N CYS A 195 36.31 28.87 -23.94
CA CYS A 195 35.61 27.60 -23.87
C CYS A 195 34.45 27.63 -24.87
N ALA A 196 34.42 26.69 -25.81
CA ALA A 196 33.29 26.51 -26.73
C ALA A 196 32.14 25.82 -26.01
N VAL A 197 30.98 26.45 -25.94
CA VAL A 197 29.76 25.92 -25.34
C VAL A 197 28.77 25.63 -26.45
N THR A 198 28.40 24.35 -26.60
CA THR A 198 27.31 23.92 -27.47
C THR A 198 26.13 23.57 -26.59
N VAL A 199 25.01 24.26 -26.77
CA VAL A 199 23.74 23.90 -26.14
C VAL A 199 22.95 23.07 -27.14
N SER A 200 22.66 21.82 -26.80
CA SER A 200 21.88 20.91 -27.64
C SER A 200 20.38 21.25 -27.57
N GLY A 201 19.64 20.96 -28.65
CA GLY A 201 18.17 21.05 -28.68
C GLY A 201 17.45 19.94 -27.90
N ILE A 202 18.20 18.96 -27.38
CA ILE A 202 17.65 17.85 -26.60
C ILE A 202 17.15 18.36 -25.25
N LYS A 203 15.91 17.99 -24.91
CA LYS A 203 15.31 18.24 -23.59
C LYS A 203 15.57 17.05 -22.67
N VAL A 204 16.07 17.32 -21.47
CA VAL A 204 16.30 16.30 -20.44
C VAL A 204 15.35 16.56 -19.28
N ASP A 205 14.52 15.58 -18.96
CA ASP A 205 13.65 15.58 -17.79
C ASP A 205 14.10 14.50 -16.81
N LYS A 206 14.77 14.94 -15.74
CA LYS A 206 15.28 14.03 -14.71
C LYS A 206 14.17 13.48 -13.81
N ALA A 207 13.07 14.21 -13.64
CA ALA A 207 11.97 13.77 -12.79
C ALA A 207 11.24 12.60 -13.45
N ASN A 208 10.96 12.72 -14.75
CA ASN A 208 10.31 11.68 -15.54
C ASN A 208 11.29 10.67 -16.15
N LYS A 209 12.60 10.77 -15.85
CA LYS A 209 13.69 9.98 -16.44
C LYS A 209 13.55 9.87 -17.96
N SER A 210 13.29 11.00 -18.62
CA SER A 210 13.08 11.05 -20.05
C SER A 210 13.99 12.04 -20.76
N VAL A 211 14.22 11.76 -22.04
CA VAL A 211 15.00 12.58 -22.97
C VAL A 211 14.17 12.77 -24.23
N SER A 212 13.98 14.01 -24.66
CA SER A 212 13.21 14.31 -25.88
C SER A 212 14.07 15.01 -26.92
N VAL A 213 13.90 14.62 -28.18
CA VAL A 213 14.62 15.16 -29.34
C VAL A 213 13.62 15.49 -30.45
N THR A 214 13.79 16.64 -31.09
CA THR A 214 13.02 17.00 -32.29
C THR A 214 13.58 16.27 -33.49
N ALA A 215 12.72 15.66 -34.30
CA ALA A 215 13.09 14.95 -35.52
C ALA A 215 12.12 15.28 -36.66
N THR A 216 12.57 15.06 -37.89
CA THR A 216 11.76 15.19 -39.10
C THR A 216 11.54 13.82 -39.71
N VAL A 217 10.31 13.52 -40.13
CA VAL A 217 10.04 12.30 -40.92
C VAL A 217 10.72 12.43 -42.27
N ASN A 218 11.60 11.49 -42.59
CA ASN A 218 12.43 11.53 -43.79
C ASN A 218 11.91 10.60 -44.90
N ASN A 219 11.29 9.47 -44.53
CA ASN A 219 10.78 8.50 -45.50
C ASN A 219 9.38 8.02 -45.08
N ALA A 220 8.35 8.28 -45.89
CA ALA A 220 6.97 7.87 -45.58
C ALA A 220 6.58 6.52 -46.19
N ASP A 221 7.32 6.05 -47.21
CA ASP A 221 6.91 4.90 -48.04
C ASP A 221 7.91 3.73 -48.04
N ALA A 222 9.06 3.86 -47.37
CA ALA A 222 10.07 2.80 -47.39
C ALA A 222 9.99 1.86 -46.19
N LYS A 223 9.87 0.57 -46.51
CA LYS A 223 10.74 -0.52 -46.03
C LYS A 223 12.01 0.01 -45.31
N SER A 224 11.92 0.22 -43.99
CA SER A 224 12.96 0.88 -43.19
C SER A 224 13.71 -0.12 -42.32
N MET A 225 15.03 0.04 -42.20
CA MET A 225 15.87 -0.77 -41.28
C MET A 225 16.19 -0.03 -39.97
N HIS A 226 15.94 1.29 -39.90
CA HIS A 226 16.26 2.15 -38.76
C HIS A 226 15.14 3.16 -38.49
N TYR A 227 14.74 3.32 -37.22
CA TYR A 227 13.74 4.32 -36.85
C TYR A 227 14.30 5.74 -36.80
N VAL A 228 15.50 5.98 -36.23
CA VAL A 228 16.06 7.33 -36.05
C VAL A 228 17.57 7.37 -36.36
N VAL A 229 18.02 8.32 -37.19
CA VAL A 229 19.45 8.56 -37.52
C VAL A 229 19.83 10.05 -37.48
N TYR A 230 21.12 10.34 -37.27
CA TYR A 230 21.69 11.69 -37.06
C TYR A 230 22.44 12.27 -38.27
N LYS A 231 22.73 13.58 -38.20
CA LYS A 231 23.25 14.40 -39.31
C LYS A 231 24.56 13.90 -39.98
N ASN A 232 24.40 13.62 -41.27
CA ASN A 232 25.31 13.38 -42.41
C ASN A 232 26.37 12.25 -42.36
N GLY A 233 25.94 11.12 -42.94
CA GLY A 233 26.67 9.99 -43.51
C GLY A 233 25.67 9.15 -44.32
N GLY A 234 26.13 8.20 -45.15
CA GLY A 234 25.28 7.49 -46.14
C GLY A 234 23.99 6.82 -45.62
N ALA A 235 23.92 6.45 -44.33
CA ALA A 235 22.78 5.76 -43.72
C ALA A 235 21.56 6.65 -43.38
N ALA A 236 21.67 7.98 -43.49
CA ALA A 236 20.53 8.88 -43.28
C ALA A 236 19.40 8.68 -44.32
N LYS A 237 19.70 8.09 -45.49
CA LYS A 237 18.73 7.84 -46.56
C LYS A 237 17.69 6.76 -46.23
N THR A 238 18.01 5.81 -45.34
CA THR A 238 17.19 4.62 -45.06
C THR A 238 16.47 4.67 -43.70
N SER A 239 16.50 5.83 -43.04
CA SER A 239 15.92 6.02 -41.71
C SER A 239 14.59 6.74 -41.76
N TYR A 240 13.66 6.31 -40.91
CA TYR A 240 12.31 6.88 -40.86
C TYR A 240 12.30 8.32 -40.33
N PHE A 241 13.01 8.59 -39.22
CA PHE A 241 13.19 9.92 -38.64
C PHE A 241 14.65 10.38 -38.72
N VAL A 242 14.85 11.69 -38.91
CA VAL A 242 16.18 12.33 -38.93
C VAL A 242 16.20 13.50 -37.95
N THR A 243 17.29 13.68 -37.20
CA THR A 243 17.44 14.79 -36.23
C THR A 243 18.81 15.47 -36.30
N ASP A 244 18.86 16.74 -35.90
CA ASP A 244 20.07 17.57 -35.83
C ASP A 244 20.96 17.29 -34.61
N ALA A 245 20.49 16.49 -33.64
CA ALA A 245 21.33 16.04 -32.53
C ALA A 245 22.49 15.15 -33.04
N THR A 246 23.60 15.12 -32.30
CA THR A 246 24.68 14.15 -32.52
C THR A 246 24.54 12.96 -31.58
N PRO A 247 25.10 11.77 -31.91
CA PRO A 247 25.10 10.65 -30.97
C PRO A 247 25.76 11.01 -29.64
N ALA A 248 26.84 11.79 -29.65
CA ALA A 248 27.51 12.25 -28.43
C ALA A 248 26.58 13.11 -27.56
N GLU A 249 25.72 13.93 -28.16
CA GLU A 249 24.72 14.73 -27.44
C GLU A 249 23.60 13.87 -26.85
N LEU A 250 23.02 12.92 -27.60
CA LEU A 250 22.00 12.03 -27.01
C LEU A 250 22.62 11.12 -25.94
N ASN A 251 23.81 10.58 -26.17
CA ASN A 251 24.53 9.78 -25.19
C ASN A 251 24.75 10.55 -23.88
N ALA A 252 25.20 11.81 -23.99
CA ALA A 252 25.33 12.70 -22.84
C ALA A 252 23.98 12.98 -22.17
N ALA A 253 22.89 13.12 -22.93
CA ALA A 253 21.54 13.36 -22.41
C ALA A 253 20.99 12.15 -21.64
N LEU A 254 21.11 10.95 -22.20
CA LEU A 254 20.69 9.69 -21.57
C LEU A 254 21.52 9.41 -20.30
N GLY A 255 22.80 9.77 -20.30
CA GLY A 255 23.62 9.75 -19.09
C GLY A 255 23.09 10.65 -17.96
N LYS A 256 22.41 11.78 -18.27
CA LYS A 256 21.82 12.67 -17.25
C LYS A 256 20.64 12.05 -16.51
N ILE A 257 19.97 11.06 -17.11
CA ILE A 257 18.89 10.28 -16.49
C ILE A 257 19.40 8.94 -15.93
N SER A 258 20.73 8.77 -15.83
CA SER A 258 21.38 7.54 -15.35
C SER A 258 21.07 6.30 -16.18
N ALA A 259 20.77 6.47 -17.47
CA ALA A 259 20.60 5.34 -18.38
C ALA A 259 21.93 4.59 -18.54
N LYS A 260 21.87 3.27 -18.58
CA LYS A 260 23.01 2.36 -18.75
C LYS A 260 22.95 1.70 -20.12
N ALA A 261 24.03 1.82 -20.87
CA ALA A 261 24.13 1.20 -22.19
C ALA A 261 24.21 -0.32 -22.05
N TRP A 262 23.50 -1.04 -22.91
CA TRP A 262 23.55 -2.48 -23.06
C TRP A 262 24.92 -2.97 -23.49
N ASN A 263 25.64 -2.21 -24.31
CA ASN A 263 27.03 -2.52 -24.61
C ASN A 263 27.90 -1.28 -24.44
N THR A 264 29.00 -1.46 -23.70
CA THR A 264 30.04 -0.45 -23.45
C THR A 264 31.43 -0.92 -23.87
N ASN A 265 31.56 -2.13 -24.45
CA ASN A 265 32.84 -2.71 -24.85
C ASN A 265 33.23 -2.26 -26.26
N SER A 266 34.23 -1.38 -26.36
CA SER A 266 34.75 -0.90 -27.64
C SER A 266 35.44 -1.97 -28.50
N ASN A 267 35.77 -3.12 -27.93
CA ASN A 267 36.46 -4.23 -28.58
C ASN A 267 35.55 -5.43 -28.83
N PHE A 268 34.23 -5.25 -28.79
CA PHE A 268 33.28 -6.33 -29.05
C PHE A 268 33.42 -6.80 -30.51
N LYS A 269 34.18 -7.88 -30.73
CA LYS A 269 34.30 -8.56 -32.02
C LYS A 269 33.16 -9.56 -32.16
N THR A 270 32.39 -9.46 -33.24
CA THR A 270 31.26 -10.34 -33.60
C THR A 270 31.70 -11.71 -34.12
N ASP A 271 32.81 -12.26 -33.61
CA ASP A 271 33.33 -13.53 -34.11
C ASP A 271 32.55 -14.69 -33.44
N ALA A 272 31.97 -15.57 -34.27
CA ALA A 272 31.34 -16.88 -33.98
C ALA A 272 30.23 -16.97 -32.90
N LYS A 273 30.27 -16.19 -31.82
CA LYS A 273 29.33 -16.24 -30.68
C LYS A 273 27.97 -15.61 -30.97
N VAL A 274 27.92 -14.63 -31.88
CA VAL A 274 26.68 -13.98 -32.33
C VAL A 274 25.98 -14.82 -33.40
N ALA A 275 26.73 -15.50 -34.28
CA ALA A 275 26.17 -16.46 -35.23
C ALA A 275 25.49 -17.66 -34.55
N GLN A 276 25.86 -17.98 -33.30
CA GLN A 276 25.22 -19.01 -32.46
C GLN A 276 24.03 -18.48 -31.63
N ALA A 277 23.64 -17.21 -31.76
CA ALA A 277 22.60 -16.58 -30.93
C ALA A 277 21.18 -17.09 -31.19
N GLY A 278 20.89 -17.68 -32.35
CA GLY A 278 19.58 -18.29 -32.63
C GLY A 278 18.39 -17.35 -32.38
N ASN A 279 17.25 -17.88 -31.91
CA ASN A 279 16.03 -17.12 -31.54
C ASN A 279 16.06 -16.50 -30.13
N LYS A 280 17.24 -16.15 -29.59
CA LYS A 280 17.36 -15.62 -28.22
C LYS A 280 17.00 -14.13 -28.11
N THR A 281 16.44 -13.75 -26.98
CA THR A 281 16.14 -12.38 -26.57
C THR A 281 17.40 -11.65 -26.08
N ILE A 282 17.36 -10.32 -26.04
CA ILE A 282 18.46 -9.50 -25.50
C ILE A 282 18.75 -9.82 -24.03
N ASP A 283 17.73 -10.21 -23.26
CA ASP A 283 17.90 -10.64 -21.88
C ASP A 283 18.67 -11.97 -21.80
N GLU A 284 18.36 -12.93 -22.66
CA GLU A 284 19.10 -14.21 -22.74
C GLU A 284 20.55 -14.00 -23.19
N LEU A 285 20.78 -13.08 -24.14
CA LEU A 285 22.14 -12.69 -24.56
C LEU A 285 22.91 -12.06 -23.40
N ALA A 286 22.33 -11.09 -22.69
CA ALA A 286 22.96 -10.47 -21.52
C ALA A 286 23.24 -11.49 -20.40
N GLN A 287 22.36 -12.47 -20.20
CA GLN A 287 22.56 -13.56 -19.25
C GLN A 287 23.72 -14.47 -19.64
N SER A 288 23.88 -14.75 -20.95
CA SER A 288 25.02 -15.52 -21.48
C SER A 288 26.37 -14.77 -21.50
N GLY A 289 26.40 -13.53 -21.00
CA GLY A 289 27.60 -12.69 -20.95
C GLY A 289 27.84 -11.87 -22.21
N ILE A 290 26.89 -11.86 -23.16
CA ILE A 290 26.91 -11.03 -24.36
C ILE A 290 26.20 -9.70 -24.02
N GLY A 291 26.97 -8.69 -23.64
CA GLY A 291 26.48 -7.37 -23.21
C GLY A 291 26.38 -7.21 -21.69
N ASN A 292 25.97 -6.02 -21.26
CA ASN A 292 25.79 -5.65 -19.86
C ASN A 292 24.45 -6.19 -19.34
N LYS A 293 24.44 -6.78 -18.14
CA LYS A 293 23.21 -7.27 -17.49
C LYS A 293 22.28 -6.15 -17.01
N ASN A 294 22.83 -4.97 -16.74
CA ASN A 294 22.11 -3.87 -16.07
C ASN A 294 21.87 -2.72 -17.03
N TYR A 295 21.26 -3.00 -18.17
CA TYR A 295 21.04 -2.00 -19.22
C TYR A 295 19.67 -1.33 -19.08
N THR A 296 19.54 -0.14 -19.65
CA THR A 296 18.30 0.62 -19.61
C THR A 296 17.44 0.31 -20.83
N LYS A 297 16.23 -0.18 -20.57
CA LYS A 297 15.15 -0.30 -21.55
C LYS A 297 14.40 1.04 -21.64
N PHE A 298 13.83 1.35 -22.80
CA PHE A 298 13.16 2.63 -23.05
C PHE A 298 11.76 2.43 -23.63
N ASP A 299 10.78 3.17 -23.10
CA ASP A 299 9.54 3.46 -23.83
C ASP A 299 9.81 4.65 -24.76
N ILE A 300 9.48 4.52 -26.05
CA ILE A 300 9.71 5.60 -27.02
C ILE A 300 8.38 6.01 -27.62
N ASN A 301 8.07 7.29 -27.42
CA ASN A 301 6.86 7.92 -27.91
C ASN A 301 7.23 8.98 -28.96
N ILE A 302 6.45 9.04 -30.03
CA ILE A 302 6.56 10.03 -31.10
C ILE A 302 5.35 10.95 -30.96
N GLN A 303 5.62 12.22 -30.65
CA GLN A 303 4.60 13.25 -30.56
C GLN A 303 4.47 13.96 -31.91
N ASN A 304 3.27 13.91 -32.50
CA ASN A 304 2.87 14.64 -33.70
C ASN A 304 1.66 15.52 -33.38
N GLY A 305 1.88 16.80 -33.10
CA GLY A 305 0.83 17.68 -32.55
C GLY A 305 0.27 17.13 -31.23
N ASN A 306 -1.04 16.89 -31.19
CA ASN A 306 -1.72 16.29 -30.02
C ASN A 306 -1.69 14.76 -30.01
N GLN A 307 -1.25 14.12 -31.09
CA GLN A 307 -1.20 12.67 -31.20
C GLN A 307 0.11 12.14 -30.61
N THR A 308 0.01 11.13 -29.74
CA THR A 308 1.14 10.36 -29.25
C THR A 308 1.12 8.97 -29.88
N ILE A 309 2.15 8.62 -30.64
CA ILE A 309 2.33 7.31 -31.25
C ILE A 309 3.40 6.56 -30.46
N LYS A 310 3.09 5.40 -29.89
CA LYS A 310 4.13 4.59 -29.24
C LYS A 310 4.87 3.82 -30.31
N MET A 311 6.19 3.98 -30.38
CA MET A 311 7.01 3.31 -31.40
C MET A 311 6.79 1.79 -31.40
N VAL A 312 6.55 1.19 -30.23
CA VAL A 312 6.25 -0.23 -30.08
C VAL A 312 4.95 -0.69 -30.76
N GLU A 313 3.96 0.20 -30.90
CA GLU A 313 2.67 -0.11 -31.54
C GLU A 313 2.78 -0.05 -33.07
N THR A 314 3.78 0.67 -33.58
CA THR A 314 4.08 0.75 -35.02
C THR A 314 4.72 -0.53 -35.58
N LEU A 315 5.13 -1.45 -34.70
CA LEU A 315 5.71 -2.77 -35.01
C LEU A 315 4.67 -3.90 -35.12
N LYS A 316 3.37 -3.59 -35.13
CA LYS A 316 2.29 -4.59 -35.16
C LYS A 316 2.30 -5.32 -36.52
N GLY A 317 2.50 -6.64 -36.51
CA GLY A 317 2.66 -7.48 -37.71
C GLY A 317 4.04 -8.17 -37.85
N ALA A 318 5.01 -7.82 -37.00
CA ALA A 318 6.22 -8.61 -36.82
C ALA A 318 5.88 -9.97 -36.17
N LYS A 319 6.51 -11.07 -36.64
CA LYS A 319 6.26 -12.45 -36.17
C LYS A 319 6.77 -12.65 -34.73
N ASP A 320 6.19 -13.61 -34.01
CA ASP A 320 6.48 -13.87 -32.58
C ASP A 320 7.95 -14.24 -32.29
N ASN A 321 8.71 -14.69 -33.29
CA ASN A 321 10.14 -15.00 -33.17
C ASN A 321 11.07 -13.82 -33.49
N ASP A 322 10.55 -12.62 -33.80
CA ASP A 322 11.36 -11.49 -34.25
C ASP A 322 11.98 -10.63 -33.11
N ASN A 323 11.69 -10.95 -31.83
CA ASN A 323 12.39 -10.47 -30.60
C ASN A 323 12.84 -8.99 -30.57
N PHE A 324 11.94 -8.03 -30.77
CA PHE A 324 12.26 -6.59 -30.72
C PHE A 324 12.36 -6.05 -29.29
N SER A 325 13.49 -5.40 -28.94
CA SER A 325 13.66 -4.65 -27.67
C SER A 325 14.20 -3.23 -27.89
N MET A 326 13.67 -2.27 -27.13
CA MET A 326 14.04 -0.85 -27.18
C MET A 326 15.00 -0.54 -26.02
N ILE A 327 16.29 -0.40 -26.33
CA ILE A 327 17.37 -0.38 -25.33
C ILE A 327 18.38 0.73 -25.61
N TYR A 328 19.16 1.11 -24.62
CA TYR A 328 20.30 2.01 -24.79
C TYR A 328 21.57 1.25 -25.23
N SER A 329 22.43 1.81 -26.09
CA SER A 329 23.78 1.27 -26.39
C SER A 329 24.75 2.42 -26.72
N ASN A 330 26.07 2.21 -26.53
CA ASN A 330 27.09 3.26 -26.58
C ASN A 330 28.44 2.82 -27.20
N VAL A 331 28.46 2.04 -28.29
CA VAL A 331 29.71 1.65 -29.00
C VAL A 331 29.84 2.34 -30.37
N ALA A 332 31.08 2.69 -30.76
CA ALA A 332 31.46 3.34 -32.02
C ALA A 332 32.59 2.53 -32.73
N ASN A 333 32.46 2.36 -34.06
CA ASN A 333 33.38 1.79 -35.06
C ASN A 333 33.45 0.25 -35.27
N ASN A 334 32.89 -0.27 -36.37
CA ASN A 334 33.58 -0.89 -37.53
C ASN A 334 32.54 -1.40 -38.59
N HIS A 335 32.84 -1.22 -39.87
CA HIS A 335 31.88 -1.12 -40.98
C HIS A 335 31.23 -2.43 -41.50
N ASN A 336 31.38 -3.56 -40.81
CA ASN A 336 30.99 -4.90 -41.30
C ASN A 336 30.17 -5.76 -40.30
N ALA A 337 29.32 -5.18 -39.46
CA ALA A 337 28.50 -5.93 -38.50
C ALA A 337 27.01 -5.50 -38.49
N GLY A 338 26.12 -6.48 -38.32
CA GLY A 338 24.65 -6.42 -38.42
C GLY A 338 23.91 -5.57 -37.37
N SER A 339 22.58 -5.56 -37.43
CA SER A 339 21.68 -4.43 -37.12
C SER A 339 21.37 -4.04 -35.65
N GLY A 340 21.00 -2.76 -35.46
CA GLY A 340 19.94 -2.30 -34.51
C GLY A 340 20.12 -0.87 -33.94
N CYS A 341 19.33 0.16 -34.31
CA CYS A 341 19.61 1.58 -33.97
C CYS A 341 18.39 2.44 -33.49
N LEU A 342 18.46 3.03 -32.28
CA LEU A 342 18.01 4.38 -31.90
C LEU A 342 18.98 5.50 -32.31
N THR A 343 20.30 5.28 -32.45
CA THR A 343 21.28 6.42 -32.41
C THR A 343 22.65 6.29 -33.12
N CYS A 344 22.85 5.41 -34.11
CA CYS A 344 24.18 5.26 -34.75
C CYS A 344 24.56 6.38 -35.74
N ASN A 345 25.87 6.74 -35.81
CA ASN A 345 26.50 7.53 -36.88
C ASN A 345 27.75 6.91 -37.54
N THR A 346 27.98 5.59 -37.44
CA THR A 346 28.61 4.74 -38.49
C THR A 346 28.73 3.29 -38.00
N SER A 347 28.06 2.38 -38.73
CA SER A 347 27.99 0.91 -38.56
C SER A 347 27.51 0.37 -37.21
N CYS A 348 26.17 0.35 -37.12
CA CYS A 348 25.24 -0.53 -36.39
C CYS A 348 25.67 -1.15 -35.04
N TYR A 349 25.08 -0.64 -33.96
CA TYR A 349 24.46 -1.34 -32.80
C TYR A 349 24.13 -0.28 -31.72
N ALA A 350 23.07 0.50 -31.92
CA ALA A 350 22.50 1.25 -30.80
C ALA A 350 21.03 1.63 -30.91
N GLY A 351 20.08 0.71 -30.70
CA GLY A 351 18.94 0.98 -29.79
C GLY A 351 17.55 0.36 -30.06
N VAL A 352 17.24 -0.14 -31.24
CA VAL A 352 16.23 -1.20 -31.36
C VAL A 352 17.00 -2.42 -31.79
N VAL A 353 17.26 -3.35 -30.87
CA VAL A 353 17.91 -4.60 -31.28
C VAL A 353 16.81 -5.54 -31.69
N THR A 354 16.81 -5.89 -32.96
CA THR A 354 16.04 -6.96 -33.56
C THR A 354 16.94 -8.18 -33.57
N ASN A 355 16.39 -9.39 -33.48
CA ASN A 355 17.20 -10.58 -33.77
C ASN A 355 17.72 -10.50 -35.22
N GLU A 356 19.01 -10.74 -35.38
CA GLU A 356 19.85 -10.34 -36.51
C GLU A 356 19.65 -11.15 -37.80
N PHE A 357 18.89 -12.25 -37.77
CA PHE A 357 18.77 -13.15 -38.91
C PHE A 357 17.80 -12.74 -40.02
N LYS A 358 16.94 -11.72 -39.83
CA LYS A 358 15.89 -11.41 -40.83
C LYS A 358 15.96 -10.02 -41.48
N THR A 359 16.62 -9.04 -40.87
CA THR A 359 16.64 -7.66 -41.43
C THR A 359 17.48 -7.51 -42.70
N TRP A 360 18.31 -8.50 -43.04
CA TRP A 360 18.94 -8.55 -44.36
C TRP A 360 18.01 -9.10 -45.46
N ALA A 361 16.88 -9.73 -45.10
CA ALA A 361 15.98 -10.37 -46.05
C ALA A 361 14.65 -9.62 -46.29
N GLU A 362 14.09 -8.92 -45.29
CA GLU A 362 12.81 -8.20 -45.46
C GLU A 362 12.73 -6.93 -44.58
N PRO A 363 12.82 -5.72 -45.17
CA PRO A 363 12.56 -4.48 -44.43
C PRO A 363 11.12 -4.40 -43.92
N PHE A 364 10.89 -3.74 -42.77
CA PHE A 364 9.53 -3.58 -42.19
C PHE A 364 8.94 -2.20 -42.52
N VAL A 365 7.61 -2.12 -42.54
CA VAL A 365 6.86 -0.88 -42.73
C VAL A 365 6.22 -0.49 -41.38
N PRO A 366 6.68 0.57 -40.71
CA PRO A 366 6.04 1.02 -39.48
C PRO A 366 4.63 1.53 -39.74
N GLN A 367 3.65 1.07 -38.94
CA GLN A 367 2.25 1.48 -39.08
C GLN A 367 1.93 2.80 -38.35
N ASN A 368 0.89 3.49 -38.79
CA ASN A 368 0.33 4.69 -38.13
C ASN A 368 1.34 5.83 -37.96
N MET A 369 2.21 6.04 -38.93
CA MET A 369 3.27 7.04 -38.86
C MET A 369 2.87 8.37 -39.53
N PRO A 370 3.44 9.51 -39.09
CA PRO A 370 3.21 10.79 -39.74
C PRO A 370 3.83 10.84 -41.14
N ALA A 371 3.30 11.75 -41.98
CA ALA A 371 3.76 11.97 -43.35
C ALA A 371 5.20 12.49 -43.42
N LYS A 372 5.85 12.30 -44.57
CA LYS A 372 7.20 12.82 -44.84
C LYS A 372 7.26 14.34 -44.67
N GLY A 373 8.34 14.82 -44.09
CA GLY A 373 8.55 16.24 -43.79
C GLY A 373 7.92 16.71 -42.48
N THR A 374 7.05 15.91 -41.84
CA THR A 374 6.47 16.27 -40.54
C THR A 374 7.54 16.37 -39.46
N THR A 375 7.53 17.46 -38.71
CA THR A 375 8.35 17.62 -37.51
C THR A 375 7.66 16.97 -36.31
N VAL A 376 8.35 16.08 -35.63
CA VAL A 376 7.86 15.34 -34.46
C VAL A 376 8.80 15.51 -33.27
N THR A 377 8.31 15.22 -32.07
CA THR A 377 9.17 15.08 -30.88
C THR A 377 9.24 13.63 -30.46
N ILE A 378 10.44 13.04 -30.49
CA ILE A 378 10.70 11.68 -30.04
C ILE A 378 11.13 11.75 -28.58
N THR A 379 10.44 11.03 -27.70
CA THR A 379 10.73 10.99 -26.25
C THR A 379 11.11 9.58 -25.84
N TYR A 380 12.32 9.43 -25.28
CA TYR A 380 12.87 8.24 -24.66
C TYR A 380 12.60 8.30 -23.16
N THR A 381 11.79 7.39 -22.61
CA THR A 381 11.48 7.32 -21.17
C THR A 381 12.07 6.04 -20.59
N ALA A 382 13.01 6.15 -19.65
CA ALA A 382 13.69 4.98 -19.09
C ALA A 382 12.69 4.10 -18.33
N GLN A 383 12.61 2.83 -18.71
CA GLN A 383 11.94 1.82 -17.91
C GLN A 383 12.74 1.63 -16.61
N THR A 384 12.02 1.61 -15.50
CA THR A 384 12.63 1.59 -14.15
C THR A 384 12.59 0.23 -13.49
N ASP A 385 11.78 -0.68 -14.01
CA ASP A 385 11.63 -2.06 -13.54
C ASP A 385 12.01 -3.01 -14.68
N ASN A 386 12.64 -4.15 -14.36
CA ASN A 386 12.71 -5.23 -15.34
C ASN A 386 11.31 -5.85 -15.45
N TYR A 387 10.98 -6.40 -16.60
CA TYR A 387 9.69 -7.04 -16.82
C TYR A 387 9.89 -8.52 -17.16
N ILE A 388 8.94 -9.36 -16.75
CA ILE A 388 8.86 -10.78 -17.10
C ILE A 388 7.49 -11.08 -17.74
N SER A 389 7.43 -12.01 -18.68
CA SER A 389 6.14 -12.45 -19.27
C SER A 389 5.49 -13.50 -18.38
N ALA A 390 4.17 -13.68 -18.52
CA ALA A 390 3.44 -14.72 -17.80
C ALA A 390 4.01 -16.11 -18.09
N LYS A 391 4.29 -16.42 -19.37
CA LYS A 391 4.87 -17.70 -19.77
C LYS A 391 6.24 -17.96 -19.13
N THR A 392 7.16 -16.99 -19.24
CA THR A 392 8.51 -17.16 -18.68
C THR A 392 8.46 -17.32 -17.17
N LEU A 393 7.59 -16.57 -16.48
CA LEU A 393 7.40 -16.72 -15.05
C LEU A 393 6.80 -18.10 -14.71
N LYS A 394 5.81 -18.59 -15.45
CA LYS A 394 5.21 -19.93 -15.25
C LYS A 394 6.23 -21.05 -15.41
N ASP A 395 7.04 -20.98 -16.47
CA ASP A 395 8.06 -22.00 -16.78
C ASP A 395 9.23 -21.99 -15.78
N ASN A 396 9.44 -20.89 -15.06
CA ASN A 396 10.60 -20.68 -14.19
C ASN A 396 10.21 -20.24 -12.78
N ALA A 397 9.00 -20.57 -12.31
CA ALA A 397 8.43 -20.05 -11.07
C ALA A 397 9.38 -20.24 -9.87
N ASP A 398 10.01 -21.40 -9.78
CA ASP A 398 10.92 -21.78 -8.69
C ASP A 398 12.18 -20.90 -8.58
N ASN A 399 12.52 -20.19 -9.65
CA ASN A 399 13.66 -19.26 -9.67
C ASN A 399 13.33 -17.89 -9.05
N TYR A 400 12.07 -17.64 -8.71
CA TYR A 400 11.58 -16.35 -8.25
C TYR A 400 10.86 -16.49 -6.91
N VAL A 401 11.00 -15.45 -6.07
CA VAL A 401 10.02 -15.13 -5.05
C VAL A 401 8.89 -14.39 -5.76
N ILE A 402 7.74 -15.04 -5.93
CA ILE A 402 6.58 -14.42 -6.56
C ILE A 402 5.90 -13.55 -5.51
N LEU A 403 5.95 -12.23 -5.69
CA LEU A 403 5.48 -11.24 -4.76
C LEU A 403 4.19 -10.60 -5.30
N ASP A 404 3.04 -10.97 -4.74
CA ASP A 404 1.76 -10.38 -5.12
C ASP A 404 1.49 -9.13 -4.27
N VAL A 405 1.48 -7.98 -4.93
CA VAL A 405 1.41 -6.66 -4.29
C VAL A 405 0.04 -6.01 -4.46
N ARG A 406 -0.96 -6.78 -4.90
CA ARG A 406 -2.37 -6.39 -4.83
C ARG A 406 -2.83 -6.33 -3.37
N LYS A 407 -4.06 -5.87 -3.15
CA LYS A 407 -4.72 -5.97 -1.84
C LYS A 407 -4.73 -7.43 -1.38
N ALA A 408 -4.57 -7.64 -0.08
CA ALA A 408 -4.63 -8.98 0.51
C ALA A 408 -5.95 -9.70 0.20
N ALA A 409 -7.06 -8.97 0.10
CA ALA A 409 -8.36 -9.52 -0.30
C ALA A 409 -8.35 -10.11 -1.72
N ASP A 410 -7.79 -9.40 -2.70
CA ASP A 410 -7.76 -9.82 -4.11
C ASP A 410 -6.71 -10.92 -4.36
N TYR A 411 -5.63 -10.93 -3.59
CA TYR A 411 -4.72 -12.07 -3.52
C TYR A 411 -5.48 -13.33 -3.08
N ALA A 412 -6.34 -13.19 -2.08
CA ALA A 412 -7.12 -14.29 -1.56
C ALA A 412 -8.23 -14.77 -2.52
N GLU A 413 -8.76 -13.92 -3.40
CA GLU A 413 -9.73 -14.39 -4.40
C GLU A 413 -9.09 -15.24 -5.52
N GLY A 414 -7.79 -15.08 -5.72
CA GLY A 414 -7.03 -15.93 -6.63
C GLY A 414 -5.65 -15.35 -6.90
N HIS A 415 -4.62 -16.17 -6.74
CA HIS A 415 -3.22 -15.77 -6.91
C HIS A 415 -2.42 -16.83 -7.68
N ILE A 416 -1.22 -16.46 -8.13
CA ILE A 416 -0.30 -17.41 -8.76
C ILE A 416 0.19 -18.39 -7.70
N ALA A 417 0.21 -19.69 -8.00
CA ALA A 417 0.70 -20.71 -7.07
C ALA A 417 2.11 -20.38 -6.54
N GLY A 418 2.29 -20.48 -5.21
CA GLY A 418 3.56 -20.16 -4.55
C GLY A 418 3.85 -18.66 -4.41
N ALA A 419 2.92 -17.79 -4.79
CA ALA A 419 3.04 -16.36 -4.51
C ALA A 419 2.95 -16.06 -3.01
N VAL A 420 3.54 -14.93 -2.62
CA VAL A 420 3.51 -14.37 -1.26
C VAL A 420 2.82 -13.02 -1.33
N SER A 421 1.82 -12.81 -0.48
CA SER A 421 1.13 -11.53 -0.39
C SER A 421 2.03 -10.46 0.26
N ALA A 422 2.11 -9.29 -0.36
CA ALA A 422 2.68 -8.09 0.24
C ALA A 422 1.86 -6.87 -0.16
N ASP A 423 0.77 -6.64 0.55
CA ASP A 423 -0.21 -5.60 0.23
C ASP A 423 0.43 -4.20 0.14
N MET A 424 0.42 -3.62 -1.07
CA MET A 424 0.96 -2.29 -1.36
C MET A 424 -0.12 -1.21 -1.49
N ASP A 425 -1.36 -1.50 -1.08
CA ASP A 425 -2.48 -0.58 -1.23
C ASP A 425 -2.27 0.72 -0.47
N GLY A 426 -1.48 0.74 0.60
CA GLY A 426 -1.18 1.97 1.36
C GLY A 426 -0.51 3.08 0.56
N PHE A 427 0.09 2.78 -0.59
CA PHE A 427 0.65 3.76 -1.51
C PHE A 427 -0.29 4.19 -2.64
N VAL A 428 -1.29 3.37 -2.97
CA VAL A 428 -2.13 3.55 -4.16
C VAL A 428 -3.59 3.77 -3.77
N GLY A 429 -4.27 2.75 -3.23
CA GLY A 429 -5.68 2.82 -2.84
C GLY A 429 -5.94 3.33 -1.42
N LYS A 430 -4.92 3.33 -0.56
CA LYS A 430 -4.88 3.83 0.82
C LYS A 430 -5.89 3.18 1.78
N SER A 431 -6.28 1.93 1.55
CA SER A 431 -7.08 1.14 2.53
C SER A 431 -6.26 0.64 3.72
N ILE A 432 -4.94 0.60 3.58
CA ILE A 432 -3.97 0.42 4.67
C ILE A 432 -2.98 1.60 4.70
N THR A 433 -2.11 1.68 5.70
CA THR A 433 -1.08 2.72 5.79
C THR A 433 0.16 2.38 4.95
N GLU A 434 0.89 3.40 4.46
CA GLU A 434 2.18 3.19 3.78
C GLU A 434 3.19 2.42 4.65
N ALA A 435 3.13 2.59 5.98
CA ALA A 435 4.00 1.88 6.92
C ALA A 435 3.71 0.38 6.93
N GLN A 436 2.43 -0.02 6.90
CA GLN A 436 2.03 -1.43 6.76
C GLN A 436 2.51 -2.00 5.43
N SER A 437 2.33 -1.29 4.32
CA SER A 437 2.83 -1.74 3.01
C SER A 437 4.36 -1.95 2.98
N LYS A 438 5.13 -1.02 3.56
CA LYS A 438 6.59 -1.20 3.69
C LYS A 438 6.96 -2.40 4.56
N ALA A 439 6.25 -2.59 5.68
CA ALA A 439 6.47 -3.73 6.57
C ALA A 439 6.20 -5.07 5.87
N ASN A 440 5.17 -5.13 5.03
CA ASN A 440 4.83 -6.33 4.25
C ASN A 440 5.99 -6.73 3.30
N VAL A 441 6.50 -5.78 2.50
CA VAL A 441 7.64 -6.04 1.60
C VAL A 441 8.89 -6.40 2.38
N LYS A 442 9.13 -5.72 3.52
CA LYS A 442 10.25 -6.03 4.40
C LYS A 442 10.19 -7.46 4.93
N ALA A 443 9.02 -7.93 5.37
CA ALA A 443 8.84 -9.29 5.86
C ALA A 443 9.21 -10.34 4.79
N VAL A 444 8.84 -10.10 3.54
CA VAL A 444 9.24 -10.97 2.42
C VAL A 444 10.76 -10.94 2.22
N VAL A 445 11.39 -9.76 2.20
CA VAL A 445 12.85 -9.66 2.03
C VAL A 445 13.61 -10.29 3.21
N ASP A 446 13.09 -10.17 4.44
CA ASP A 446 13.66 -10.81 5.62
C ASP A 446 13.56 -12.35 5.53
N LYS A 447 12.42 -12.90 5.02
CA LYS A 447 12.19 -14.34 4.85
C LYS A 447 13.05 -14.95 3.73
N TYR A 448 13.13 -14.31 2.56
CA TYR A 448 13.76 -14.90 1.37
C TYR A 448 15.16 -14.35 1.05
N GLY A 449 15.51 -13.17 1.57
CA GLY A 449 16.81 -12.55 1.40
C GLY A 449 16.97 -11.67 0.15
N LYS A 450 17.83 -10.67 0.25
CA LYS A 450 18.05 -9.64 -0.79
C LYS A 450 18.67 -10.11 -2.12
N ASN A 451 19.25 -11.32 -2.13
CA ASN A 451 19.95 -11.86 -3.30
C ASN A 451 19.04 -12.70 -4.22
N LYS A 452 17.81 -13.01 -3.79
CA LYS A 452 16.81 -13.71 -4.60
C LYS A 452 16.27 -12.82 -5.72
N LYS A 453 15.75 -13.45 -6.79
CA LYS A 453 14.94 -12.76 -7.80
C LYS A 453 13.51 -12.64 -7.30
N TYR A 454 12.88 -11.51 -7.54
CA TYR A 454 11.52 -11.18 -7.13
C TYR A 454 10.68 -10.93 -8.39
N ALA A 455 9.58 -11.68 -8.54
CA ALA A 455 8.59 -11.46 -9.57
C ALA A 455 7.40 -10.69 -8.96
N VAL A 456 7.26 -9.41 -9.26
CA VAL A 456 6.27 -8.51 -8.64
C VAL A 456 4.98 -8.50 -9.46
N ILE A 457 3.88 -8.91 -8.82
CA ILE A 457 2.56 -9.09 -9.44
C ILE A 457 1.60 -8.01 -8.94
N CYS A 458 1.00 -7.24 -9.83
CA CYS A 458 -0.05 -6.26 -9.50
C CYS A 458 -1.33 -6.56 -10.28
N TYR A 459 -2.37 -5.72 -10.16
CA TYR A 459 -3.59 -5.84 -10.98
C TYR A 459 -3.29 -5.70 -12.47
N SER A 460 -2.78 -4.52 -12.83
CA SER A 460 -2.47 -4.04 -14.18
C SER A 460 -1.77 -2.67 -14.06
N GLY A 461 -1.25 -2.11 -15.17
CA GLY A 461 -0.75 -0.72 -15.22
C GLY A 461 0.47 -0.37 -14.34
N ASN A 462 0.94 -1.31 -13.51
CA ASN A 462 2.18 -1.33 -12.74
C ASN A 462 2.32 -0.32 -11.59
N GLY A 463 1.29 0.43 -11.20
CA GLY A 463 1.38 1.41 -10.09
C GLY A 463 1.80 0.78 -8.75
N TYR A 464 1.14 -0.32 -8.35
CA TYR A 464 1.48 -1.09 -7.15
C TYR A 464 2.87 -1.73 -7.26
N ALA A 465 3.19 -2.29 -8.43
CA ALA A 465 4.48 -2.91 -8.69
C ALA A 465 5.64 -1.91 -8.60
N GLN A 466 5.45 -0.67 -9.07
CA GLN A 466 6.46 0.40 -8.96
C GLN A 466 6.73 0.78 -7.51
N ALA A 467 5.69 0.89 -6.68
CA ALA A 467 5.83 1.14 -5.26
C ALA A 467 6.61 0.01 -4.57
N ALA A 468 6.25 -1.25 -4.88
CA ALA A 468 6.93 -2.42 -4.33
C ALA A 468 8.40 -2.50 -4.75
N SER A 469 8.68 -2.30 -6.04
CA SER A 469 10.03 -2.27 -6.59
C SER A 469 10.89 -1.16 -5.97
N ALA A 470 10.29 0.00 -5.66
CA ALA A 470 10.97 1.07 -4.94
C ALA A 470 11.36 0.65 -3.51
N GLU A 471 10.48 -0.06 -2.81
CA GLU A 471 10.75 -0.54 -1.47
C GLU A 471 11.75 -1.71 -1.45
N LEU A 472 11.64 -2.67 -2.37
CA LEU A 472 12.65 -3.73 -2.55
C LEU A 472 14.05 -3.13 -2.74
N ARG A 473 14.16 -2.07 -3.56
CA ARG A 473 15.42 -1.32 -3.73
C ARG A 473 15.86 -0.60 -2.47
N SER A 474 14.93 -0.03 -1.69
CA SER A 474 15.25 0.65 -0.42
C SER A 474 15.84 -0.32 0.62
N LEU A 475 15.38 -1.58 0.57
CA LEU A 475 15.85 -2.71 1.39
C LEU A 475 17.14 -3.37 0.86
N GLY A 476 17.67 -2.91 -0.28
CA GLY A 476 18.96 -3.34 -0.83
C GLY A 476 18.90 -4.53 -1.80
N VAL A 477 17.72 -4.88 -2.32
CA VAL A 477 17.58 -5.81 -3.44
C VAL A 477 18.14 -5.14 -4.72
N SER A 478 18.99 -5.85 -5.46
CA SER A 478 19.53 -5.33 -6.73
C SER A 478 18.39 -5.13 -7.73
N ASN A 479 18.46 -4.07 -8.54
CA ASN A 479 17.48 -3.85 -9.59
C ASN A 479 17.40 -5.04 -10.56
N ASP A 480 18.52 -5.72 -10.81
CA ASP A 480 18.59 -6.89 -11.71
C ASP A 480 17.85 -8.11 -11.17
N ASN A 481 17.46 -8.06 -9.90
CA ASN A 481 16.71 -9.10 -9.22
C ASN A 481 15.22 -8.76 -9.09
N ILE A 482 14.74 -7.63 -9.61
CA ILE A 482 13.34 -7.21 -9.48
C ILE A 482 12.69 -7.22 -10.86
N PHE A 483 11.66 -8.03 -11.02
CA PHE A 483 10.95 -8.25 -12.29
C PHE A 483 9.46 -8.06 -12.09
N THR A 484 8.87 -7.02 -12.67
CA THR A 484 7.42 -6.84 -12.68
C THR A 484 6.79 -7.75 -13.73
N LEU A 485 5.71 -8.44 -13.39
CA LEU A 485 4.93 -9.20 -14.39
C LEU A 485 4.33 -8.21 -15.41
N GLY A 486 4.91 -8.20 -16.61
CA GLY A 486 4.49 -7.35 -17.72
C GLY A 486 3.38 -7.98 -18.54
N GLY A 487 3.06 -7.35 -19.67
CA GLY A 487 2.27 -8.03 -20.71
C GLY A 487 3.07 -9.17 -21.38
N ASP A 488 2.45 -9.88 -22.32
CA ASP A 488 2.99 -11.10 -22.96
C ASP A 488 4.43 -11.00 -23.49
N LYS A 489 4.86 -9.78 -23.83
CA LYS A 489 6.20 -9.47 -24.36
C LYS A 489 7.21 -9.04 -23.29
N ALA A 490 6.98 -9.39 -22.01
CA ALA A 490 7.85 -9.03 -20.89
C ALA A 490 8.19 -7.53 -20.87
N ARG A 491 7.16 -6.69 -20.93
CA ARG A 491 7.30 -5.22 -20.97
C ARG A 491 6.17 -4.52 -20.23
N LYS A 492 6.38 -3.23 -19.93
CA LYS A 492 5.33 -2.36 -19.41
C LYS A 492 4.11 -2.41 -20.33
N SER A 493 2.95 -2.75 -19.78
CA SER A 493 1.69 -2.82 -20.51
C SER A 493 0.54 -2.45 -19.59
N SER A 494 -0.51 -1.84 -20.15
CA SER A 494 -1.82 -1.72 -19.49
C SER A 494 -2.42 -3.09 -19.16
N ASP A 495 -1.98 -4.14 -19.85
CA ASP A 495 -2.46 -5.50 -19.67
C ASP A 495 -1.52 -6.38 -18.85
N GLY A 496 -0.51 -5.81 -18.16
CA GLY A 496 0.41 -6.56 -17.30
C GLY A 496 -0.22 -7.09 -15.99
N GLY A 497 0.61 -7.67 -15.12
CA GLY A 497 0.20 -8.18 -13.82
C GLY A 497 -0.72 -9.41 -13.91
N MET A 498 -1.65 -9.53 -12.97
CA MET A 498 -2.64 -10.63 -12.97
C MET A 498 -3.56 -10.61 -14.18
N LYS A 499 -3.75 -9.45 -14.83
CA LYS A 499 -4.49 -9.40 -16.09
C LYS A 499 -3.77 -10.18 -17.20
N ALA A 500 -2.45 -10.04 -17.34
CA ALA A 500 -1.65 -10.82 -18.29
C ALA A 500 -1.69 -12.31 -17.98
N TRP A 501 -1.55 -12.66 -16.69
CA TRP A 501 -1.58 -14.07 -16.27
C TRP A 501 -2.88 -14.78 -16.65
N LYS A 502 -4.02 -14.13 -16.35
CA LYS A 502 -5.34 -14.64 -16.69
C LYS A 502 -5.59 -14.67 -18.20
N ALA A 503 -5.16 -13.63 -18.93
CA ALA A 503 -5.32 -13.57 -20.38
C ALA A 503 -4.54 -14.67 -21.11
N ALA A 504 -3.41 -15.11 -20.55
CA ALA A 504 -2.64 -16.25 -21.05
C ALA A 504 -3.28 -17.63 -20.73
N GLY A 505 -4.43 -17.65 -20.04
CA GLY A 505 -5.14 -18.88 -19.68
C GLY A 505 -4.47 -19.69 -18.56
N TYR A 506 -3.54 -19.09 -17.80
CA TYR A 506 -2.86 -19.80 -16.72
C TYR A 506 -3.69 -19.82 -15.44
N GLU A 507 -3.70 -20.97 -14.79
CA GLU A 507 -4.43 -21.22 -13.56
C GLU A 507 -3.97 -20.29 -12.43
N VAL A 508 -4.92 -19.96 -11.56
CA VAL A 508 -4.69 -19.28 -10.29
C VAL A 508 -5.15 -20.22 -9.18
N VAL A 509 -4.44 -20.23 -8.06
CA VAL A 509 -4.89 -20.93 -6.86
C VAL A 509 -6.08 -20.16 -6.30
N ALA A 510 -7.24 -20.81 -6.25
CA ALA A 510 -8.43 -20.37 -5.55
C ALA A 510 -8.60 -21.25 -4.30
N TYR A 511 -9.11 -20.70 -3.20
CA TYR A 511 -9.49 -21.51 -2.04
C TYR A 511 -10.56 -22.53 -2.46
N ASN A 512 -10.41 -23.79 -2.06
CA ASN A 512 -11.49 -24.75 -2.20
C ASN A 512 -12.56 -24.43 -1.17
N TYR A 513 -13.82 -24.54 -1.58
CA TYR A 513 -14.96 -24.33 -0.72
C TYR A 513 -15.79 -25.60 -0.63
N THR A 514 -16.44 -25.78 0.50
CA THR A 514 -17.46 -26.79 0.71
C THR A 514 -18.71 -26.12 1.28
N ASP A 515 -19.87 -26.74 1.10
CA ASP A 515 -21.14 -26.28 1.66
C ASP A 515 -21.45 -27.03 2.96
N VAL A 516 -22.63 -26.77 3.53
CA VAL A 516 -23.08 -27.40 4.77
C VAL A 516 -23.15 -28.94 4.64
N ASP A 517 -23.60 -29.46 3.50
CA ASP A 517 -23.71 -30.90 3.27
C ASP A 517 -22.34 -31.57 3.18
N GLY A 518 -21.35 -30.91 2.57
CA GLY A 518 -19.97 -31.40 2.60
C GLY A 518 -19.36 -31.46 4.01
N VAL A 519 -19.71 -30.51 4.88
CA VAL A 519 -19.28 -30.57 6.30
C VAL A 519 -19.99 -31.68 7.05
N LYS A 520 -21.29 -31.92 6.80
CA LYS A 520 -22.04 -33.04 7.40
C LYS A 520 -21.44 -34.39 7.02
N ALA A 521 -21.11 -34.58 5.74
CA ALA A 521 -20.43 -35.78 5.28
C ALA A 521 -19.06 -35.98 5.98
N ALA A 522 -18.34 -34.88 6.24
CA ALA A 522 -17.06 -34.91 6.92
C ALA A 522 -17.16 -35.24 8.43
N GLN A 523 -18.30 -35.01 9.10
CA GLN A 523 -18.45 -35.35 10.52
C GLN A 523 -18.29 -36.84 10.81
N SER A 524 -18.59 -37.69 9.82
CA SER A 524 -18.42 -39.14 9.86
C SER A 524 -17.14 -39.65 9.17
N ASP A 525 -16.34 -38.77 8.56
CA ASP A 525 -15.13 -39.15 7.82
C ASP A 525 -13.88 -39.03 8.69
N GLU A 526 -13.33 -40.16 9.12
CA GLU A 526 -12.08 -40.23 9.90
C GLU A 526 -10.83 -39.70 9.14
N ASN A 527 -10.95 -39.49 7.83
CA ASN A 527 -9.90 -38.90 7.00
C ASN A 527 -10.00 -37.38 6.85
N THR A 528 -11.03 -36.77 7.44
CA THR A 528 -11.25 -35.33 7.40
C THR A 528 -11.24 -34.72 8.81
N VAL A 529 -10.52 -33.61 8.95
CA VAL A 529 -10.46 -32.80 10.18
C VAL A 529 -11.33 -31.58 9.97
N ILE A 530 -12.38 -31.44 10.77
CA ILE A 530 -13.15 -30.19 10.86
C ILE A 530 -12.41 -29.29 11.85
N LEU A 531 -11.89 -28.18 11.36
CA LEU A 531 -11.03 -27.27 12.12
C LEU A 531 -11.75 -25.94 12.37
N ASP A 532 -12.06 -25.64 13.62
CA ASP A 532 -12.70 -24.38 13.98
C ASP A 532 -11.67 -23.30 14.29
N ALA A 533 -11.50 -22.38 13.34
CA ALA A 533 -10.54 -21.28 13.40
C ALA A 533 -11.03 -20.08 14.22
N ARG A 534 -12.27 -20.11 14.74
CA ARG A 534 -12.84 -19.04 15.56
C ARG A 534 -12.14 -18.96 16.93
N LYS A 535 -12.46 -17.91 17.69
CA LYS A 535 -11.97 -17.74 19.07
C LYS A 535 -12.32 -18.95 19.93
N ALA A 536 -11.42 -19.34 20.82
CA ALA A 536 -11.61 -20.48 21.71
C ALA A 536 -12.89 -20.36 22.57
N ASP A 537 -13.23 -19.15 23.01
CA ASP A 537 -14.46 -18.92 23.79
C ASP A 537 -15.74 -19.08 22.96
N ASP A 538 -15.72 -18.72 21.67
CA ASP A 538 -16.87 -18.92 20.79
C ASP A 538 -16.99 -20.38 20.32
N TYR A 539 -15.89 -21.13 20.29
CA TYR A 539 -15.90 -22.58 20.11
C TYR A 539 -16.53 -23.27 21.33
N LYS A 540 -16.12 -22.88 22.55
CA LYS A 540 -16.69 -23.40 23.80
C LYS A 540 -18.18 -23.08 23.96
N ASP A 541 -18.62 -21.89 23.54
CA ASP A 541 -20.03 -21.49 23.61
C ASP A 541 -20.91 -22.38 22.70
N ALA A 542 -20.49 -22.59 21.44
CA ALA A 542 -21.02 -23.63 20.55
C ALA A 542 -20.15 -23.83 19.31
N HIS A 543 -19.98 -25.09 18.91
CA HIS A 543 -19.26 -25.48 17.69
C HIS A 543 -19.96 -26.65 16.98
N ILE A 544 -19.50 -26.95 15.76
CA ILE A 544 -19.95 -28.11 14.98
C ILE A 544 -19.43 -29.38 15.65
N GLY A 545 -20.30 -30.38 15.87
CA GLY A 545 -19.90 -31.63 16.51
C GLY A 545 -18.74 -32.32 15.78
N GLY A 546 -17.72 -32.75 16.53
CA GLY A 546 -16.50 -33.36 16.00
C GLY A 546 -15.42 -32.38 15.53
N ALA A 547 -15.70 -31.06 15.54
CA ALA A 547 -14.69 -30.06 15.20
C ALA A 547 -13.62 -29.91 16.28
N VAL A 548 -12.39 -29.60 15.87
CA VAL A 548 -11.25 -29.30 16.75
C VAL A 548 -10.99 -27.80 16.75
N SER A 549 -10.83 -27.20 17.93
CA SER A 549 -10.50 -25.78 18.05
C SER A 549 -9.05 -25.49 17.62
N ALA A 550 -8.87 -24.44 16.82
CA ALA A 550 -7.57 -23.85 16.53
C ALA A 550 -7.71 -22.33 16.42
N ASP A 551 -7.61 -21.63 17.56
CA ASP A 551 -7.87 -20.19 17.62
C ASP A 551 -6.89 -19.39 16.76
N MET A 552 -7.40 -18.76 15.69
CA MET A 552 -6.62 -17.94 14.76
C MET A 552 -6.71 -16.43 15.03
N ASP A 553 -7.22 -16.04 16.20
CA ASP A 553 -7.45 -14.63 16.49
C ASP A 553 -6.19 -13.77 16.49
N GLY A 554 -5.01 -14.35 16.75
CA GLY A 554 -3.73 -13.61 16.72
C GLY A 554 -3.40 -12.99 15.36
N TYR A 555 -3.99 -13.50 14.28
CA TYR A 555 -3.86 -12.96 12.94
C TYR A 555 -4.95 -11.95 12.55
N VAL A 556 -6.06 -11.90 13.29
CA VAL A 556 -7.25 -11.13 12.89
C VAL A 556 -7.58 -10.00 13.88
N SER A 557 -8.00 -10.30 15.12
CA SER A 557 -8.33 -9.25 16.09
C SER A 557 -7.28 -9.07 17.21
N GLY A 558 -6.40 -10.06 17.41
CA GLY A 558 -5.18 -9.94 18.21
C GLY A 558 -5.36 -10.07 19.72
N THR A 559 -6.39 -10.79 20.21
CA THR A 559 -6.54 -11.06 21.66
C THR A 559 -5.59 -12.15 22.16
N ILE A 560 -5.07 -12.98 21.26
CA ILE A 560 -3.92 -13.87 21.47
C ILE A 560 -2.76 -13.46 20.55
N SER A 561 -1.55 -14.00 20.74
CA SER A 561 -0.43 -13.71 19.84
C SER A 561 -0.50 -14.54 18.55
N LYS A 562 0.15 -14.09 17.47
CA LYS A 562 0.30 -14.89 16.24
C LYS A 562 0.98 -16.23 16.50
N ALA A 563 1.97 -16.25 17.39
CA ALA A 563 2.67 -17.46 17.78
C ALA A 563 1.74 -18.46 18.48
N ASP A 564 0.78 -17.99 19.27
CA ASP A 564 -0.24 -18.86 19.88
C ASP A 564 -1.14 -19.48 18.81
N SER A 565 -1.57 -18.68 17.83
CA SER A 565 -2.33 -19.20 16.68
C SER A 565 -1.54 -20.21 15.84
N ASP A 566 -0.24 -19.96 15.61
CA ASP A 566 0.64 -20.91 14.91
C ASP A 566 0.75 -22.23 15.68
N ASN A 567 0.94 -22.15 17.00
CA ASN A 567 1.04 -23.31 17.88
C ASN A 567 -0.26 -24.11 17.93
N ASN A 568 -1.42 -23.44 17.88
CA ASN A 568 -2.72 -24.11 17.84
C ASN A 568 -2.85 -25.01 16.61
N ILE A 569 -2.59 -24.47 15.41
CA ILE A 569 -2.65 -25.25 14.16
C ILE A 569 -1.60 -26.34 14.16
N LYS A 570 -0.36 -26.02 14.53
CA LYS A 570 0.74 -26.98 14.63
C LYS A 570 0.35 -28.18 15.51
N SER A 571 -0.23 -27.92 16.69
CA SER A 571 -0.68 -28.98 17.60
C SER A 571 -1.76 -29.88 16.99
N VAL A 572 -2.68 -29.30 16.20
CA VAL A 572 -3.69 -30.10 15.48
C VAL A 572 -3.05 -30.95 14.40
N VAL A 573 -2.15 -30.38 13.58
CA VAL A 573 -1.47 -31.11 12.49
C VAL A 573 -0.57 -32.22 13.03
N GLU A 574 0.17 -31.97 14.12
CA GLU A 574 0.99 -32.99 14.80
C GLU A 574 0.15 -34.15 15.32
N LYS A 575 -1.05 -33.87 15.83
CA LYS A 575 -1.96 -34.89 16.37
C LYS A 575 -2.75 -35.64 15.29
N LYS A 576 -3.12 -34.99 14.19
CA LYS A 576 -4.06 -35.52 13.18
C LYS A 576 -3.38 -36.00 11.89
N GLY A 577 -2.21 -35.45 11.55
CA GLY A 577 -1.47 -35.75 10.33
C GLY A 577 -1.65 -34.69 9.24
N ALA A 578 -0.56 -34.37 8.53
CA ALA A 578 -0.56 -33.39 7.43
C ALA A 578 -1.16 -33.91 6.11
N ASP A 579 -1.34 -35.22 6.00
CA ASP A 579 -1.93 -35.93 4.86
C ASP A 579 -3.46 -35.93 4.86
N LYS A 580 -4.10 -35.63 5.99
CA LYS A 580 -5.55 -35.52 6.14
C LYS A 580 -6.16 -34.38 5.31
N LYS A 581 -7.47 -34.46 5.08
CA LYS A 581 -8.26 -33.33 4.59
C LYS A 581 -8.63 -32.41 5.75
N TYR A 582 -8.66 -31.11 5.52
CA TYR A 582 -9.01 -30.09 6.50
C TYR A 582 -10.16 -29.24 5.97
N ILE A 583 -11.26 -29.20 6.71
CA ILE A 583 -12.36 -28.26 6.47
C ILE A 583 -12.30 -27.17 7.53
N ILE A 584 -12.07 -25.94 7.12
CA ILE A 584 -11.92 -24.82 8.04
C ILE A 584 -13.26 -24.13 8.25
N ILE A 585 -13.64 -23.99 9.51
CA ILE A 585 -14.79 -23.24 9.99
C ILE A 585 -14.32 -21.89 10.51
N CYS A 586 -14.97 -20.81 10.10
CA CYS A 586 -14.75 -19.46 10.61
C CYS A 586 -16.11 -18.79 10.88
N TYR A 587 -16.14 -17.52 11.31
CA TYR A 587 -17.41 -16.81 11.52
C TYR A 587 -18.18 -16.60 10.21
N SER A 588 -17.71 -15.63 9.41
CA SER A 588 -18.14 -15.25 8.07
C SER A 588 -17.03 -14.37 7.47
N GLY A 589 -16.97 -14.17 6.15
CA GLY A 589 -15.97 -13.31 5.50
C GLY A 589 -14.54 -13.88 5.40
N ASN A 590 -14.33 -15.13 5.81
CA ASN A 590 -13.15 -15.96 5.57
C ASN A 590 -11.80 -15.47 6.14
N SER A 591 -11.70 -14.35 6.87
CA SER A 591 -10.41 -13.85 7.37
C SER A 591 -9.66 -14.84 8.28
N TYR A 592 -10.36 -15.45 9.24
CA TYR A 592 -9.78 -16.48 10.12
C TYR A 592 -9.44 -17.76 9.33
N ALA A 593 -10.29 -18.15 8.38
CA ALA A 593 -10.07 -19.34 7.57
C ALA A 593 -8.86 -19.20 6.63
N LYS A 594 -8.63 -18.00 6.10
CA LYS A 594 -7.44 -17.68 5.28
C LYS A 594 -6.16 -17.76 6.11
N ALA A 595 -6.15 -17.18 7.30
CA ALA A 595 -5.02 -17.30 8.22
C ALA A 595 -4.73 -18.76 8.60
N ALA A 596 -5.76 -19.54 8.95
CA ALA A 596 -5.62 -20.97 9.21
C ALA A 596 -5.04 -21.73 8.00
N THR A 597 -5.47 -21.40 6.78
CA THR A 597 -4.98 -22.04 5.55
C THR A 597 -3.48 -21.83 5.37
N GLU A 598 -3.00 -20.60 5.56
CA GLU A 598 -1.57 -20.27 5.46
C GLU A 598 -0.75 -21.10 6.45
N VAL A 599 -1.16 -21.14 7.72
CA VAL A 599 -0.45 -21.87 8.77
C VAL A 599 -0.51 -23.39 8.56
N LEU A 600 -1.63 -23.94 8.06
CA LEU A 600 -1.74 -25.36 7.70
C LEU A 600 -0.73 -25.73 6.60
N VAL A 601 -0.61 -24.90 5.57
CA VAL A 601 0.35 -25.11 4.47
C VAL A 601 1.79 -25.01 4.98
N GLU A 602 2.10 -24.06 5.87
CA GLU A 602 3.42 -23.95 6.50
C GLU A 602 3.76 -25.18 7.37
N ASN A 603 2.75 -25.87 7.89
CA ASN A 603 2.89 -27.14 8.62
C ASN A 603 2.74 -28.39 7.73
N GLY A 604 2.84 -28.24 6.40
CA GLY A 604 2.97 -29.35 5.46
C GLY A 604 1.65 -29.91 4.90
N VAL A 605 0.50 -29.31 5.20
CA VAL A 605 -0.79 -29.70 4.61
C VAL A 605 -0.87 -29.23 3.17
N LYS A 606 -1.24 -30.11 2.23
CA LYS A 606 -1.39 -29.74 0.82
C LYS A 606 -2.61 -28.83 0.66
N VAL A 607 -2.48 -27.77 -0.14
CA VAL A 607 -3.59 -26.83 -0.39
C VAL A 607 -4.82 -27.52 -1.00
N SER A 608 -4.62 -28.58 -1.80
CA SER A 608 -5.69 -29.42 -2.37
C SER A 608 -6.50 -30.20 -1.32
N ASN A 609 -5.96 -30.34 -0.11
CA ASN A 609 -6.61 -31.01 1.01
C ASN A 609 -7.34 -30.02 1.92
N ILE A 610 -7.28 -28.72 1.64
CA ILE A 610 -7.88 -27.68 2.48
C ILE A 610 -9.12 -27.14 1.77
N SER A 611 -10.25 -27.16 2.47
CA SER A 611 -11.50 -26.52 2.06
C SER A 611 -12.02 -25.59 3.15
N ILE A 612 -12.80 -24.58 2.77
CA ILE A 612 -13.43 -23.63 3.69
C ILE A 612 -14.95 -23.81 3.62
N LEU A 613 -15.64 -23.83 4.77
CA LEU A 613 -17.10 -23.81 4.79
C LEU A 613 -17.61 -22.48 4.23
N THR A 614 -18.35 -22.54 3.12
CA THR A 614 -18.99 -21.38 2.49
C THR A 614 -19.96 -20.73 3.46
N GLY A 615 -19.77 -19.43 3.72
CA GLY A 615 -20.58 -18.67 4.69
C GLY A 615 -20.24 -18.96 6.17
N GLY A 616 -19.28 -19.86 6.44
CA GLY A 616 -18.77 -20.16 7.78
C GLY A 616 -19.81 -20.72 8.75
N MET A 617 -19.57 -20.52 10.04
CA MET A 617 -20.44 -20.93 11.13
C MET A 617 -21.83 -20.27 11.02
N GLY A 618 -21.91 -19.08 10.42
CA GLY A 618 -23.18 -18.41 10.14
C GLY A 618 -24.09 -19.25 9.24
N ALA A 619 -23.54 -19.82 8.16
CA ALA A 619 -24.29 -20.70 7.26
C ALA A 619 -24.73 -22.00 7.93
N TRP A 620 -23.86 -22.64 8.72
CA TRP A 620 -24.19 -23.84 9.50
C TRP A 620 -25.37 -23.59 10.45
N ARG A 621 -25.31 -22.49 11.20
CA ARG A 621 -26.36 -22.06 12.14
C ARG A 621 -27.66 -21.75 11.44
N SER A 622 -27.61 -21.03 10.32
CA SER A 622 -28.81 -20.69 9.54
C SER A 622 -29.46 -21.93 8.92
N ALA A 623 -28.70 -22.98 8.61
CA ALA A 623 -29.25 -24.25 8.16
C ALA A 623 -29.94 -25.05 9.28
N GLY A 624 -29.86 -24.61 10.55
CA GLY A 624 -30.45 -25.31 11.69
C GLY A 624 -29.75 -26.62 12.04
N GLU A 625 -28.52 -26.80 11.56
CA GLU A 625 -27.74 -28.02 11.76
C GLU A 625 -27.22 -28.12 13.19
N ALA A 626 -26.94 -29.37 13.60
CA ALA A 626 -26.62 -29.67 14.98
C ALA A 626 -25.36 -28.93 15.49
N LEU A 627 -25.47 -28.39 16.70
CA LEU A 627 -24.36 -27.86 17.48
C LEU A 627 -24.05 -28.86 18.60
N ASP A 628 -22.79 -28.92 19.00
CA ASP A 628 -22.34 -29.79 20.10
C ASP A 628 -23.00 -29.42 21.44
N HIS A 629 -23.33 -28.14 21.62
CA HIS A 629 -23.96 -27.60 22.83
C HIS A 629 -25.30 -26.95 22.48
N TYR A 630 -26.42 -27.62 22.76
CA TYR A 630 -27.76 -27.02 22.76
C TYR A 630 -28.32 -26.98 24.18
N ASN A 631 -28.88 -25.85 24.54
CA ASN A 631 -29.52 -25.67 25.84
C ASN A 631 -31.03 -25.89 25.71
N TYR A 632 -31.58 -26.74 26.56
CA TYR A 632 -32.99 -27.05 26.61
C TYR A 632 -33.60 -26.60 27.94
N THR A 633 -34.91 -26.33 27.92
CA THR A 633 -35.75 -26.03 29.08
C THR A 633 -37.04 -26.83 28.99
N ASN A 634 -37.90 -26.76 30.00
CA ASN A 634 -39.19 -27.43 30.04
C ASN A 634 -40.36 -26.46 30.25
N ALA A 635 -41.58 -26.98 30.20
CA ALA A 635 -42.80 -26.19 30.32
C ALA A 635 -42.92 -25.48 31.68
N ASP A 636 -42.55 -26.13 32.79
CA ASP A 636 -42.59 -25.53 34.14
C ASP A 636 -41.69 -24.31 34.25
N THR A 637 -40.44 -24.47 33.80
CA THR A 637 -39.47 -23.37 33.81
C THR A 637 -39.98 -22.24 32.92
N THR A 638 -40.47 -22.55 31.73
CA THR A 638 -41.02 -21.55 30.81
C THR A 638 -42.21 -20.81 31.42
N PHE A 639 -43.12 -21.52 32.09
CA PHE A 639 -44.27 -20.95 32.78
C PHE A 639 -43.83 -19.96 33.87
N SER A 640 -42.83 -20.32 34.67
CA SER A 640 -42.26 -19.44 35.70
C SER A 640 -41.60 -18.16 35.13
N LYS A 641 -41.23 -18.15 33.85
CA LYS A 641 -40.51 -17.05 33.18
C LYS A 641 -41.39 -16.11 32.35
N MET A 642 -42.69 -16.38 32.18
CA MET A 642 -43.57 -15.52 31.36
C MET A 642 -43.62 -14.04 31.82
N LYS A 643 -43.46 -13.80 33.13
CA LYS A 643 -43.44 -12.46 33.74
C LYS A 643 -42.03 -11.93 34.03
N ASP A 644 -41.00 -12.73 33.77
CA ASP A 644 -39.61 -12.34 34.03
C ASP A 644 -39.08 -11.47 32.89
N SER A 645 -38.91 -10.18 33.15
CA SER A 645 -38.44 -9.20 32.15
C SER A 645 -37.02 -9.44 31.62
N SER A 646 -36.25 -10.33 32.23
CA SER A 646 -34.95 -10.77 31.71
C SER A 646 -35.08 -11.81 30.58
N TYR A 647 -36.28 -12.38 30.40
CA TYR A 647 -36.57 -13.38 29.39
C TYR A 647 -37.48 -12.84 28.27
N VAL A 648 -37.26 -13.36 27.08
CA VAL A 648 -38.13 -13.22 25.90
C VAL A 648 -38.53 -14.62 25.47
N ILE A 649 -39.83 -14.89 25.42
CA ILE A 649 -40.35 -16.14 24.85
C ILE A 649 -40.58 -15.88 23.36
N LEU A 650 -39.80 -16.55 22.52
CA LEU A 650 -39.78 -16.35 21.07
C LEU A 650 -40.45 -17.54 20.40
N ASP A 651 -41.62 -17.31 19.80
CA ASP A 651 -42.34 -18.34 19.06
C ASP A 651 -41.95 -18.30 17.58
N THR A 652 -41.33 -19.38 17.13
CA THR A 652 -40.67 -19.42 15.83
C THR A 652 -41.44 -20.20 14.78
N ARG A 653 -42.63 -20.69 15.17
CA ARG A 653 -43.56 -21.37 14.26
C ARG A 653 -44.01 -20.41 13.17
N LYS A 654 -44.58 -20.97 12.11
CA LYS A 654 -45.21 -20.16 11.08
C LYS A 654 -46.31 -19.30 11.70
N THR A 655 -46.37 -18.02 11.34
CA THR A 655 -47.28 -17.07 11.99
C THR A 655 -48.73 -17.48 11.75
N ASP A 656 -49.09 -17.71 10.49
CA ASP A 656 -50.40 -18.18 10.08
C ASP A 656 -50.29 -19.61 9.50
N ASP A 657 -50.62 -20.59 10.33
CA ASP A 657 -50.61 -22.01 9.95
C ASP A 657 -51.77 -22.74 10.61
N ALA A 658 -52.95 -22.60 10.02
CA ALA A 658 -54.15 -23.27 10.49
C ALA A 658 -54.00 -24.81 10.53
N SER A 659 -53.13 -25.39 9.70
CA SER A 659 -52.99 -26.84 9.58
C SER A 659 -52.27 -27.49 10.77
N ARG A 660 -51.34 -26.78 11.39
CA ARG A 660 -50.51 -27.28 12.50
C ARG A 660 -50.65 -26.48 13.79
N GLY A 661 -51.51 -25.46 13.78
CA GLY A 661 -51.64 -24.49 14.86
C GLY A 661 -50.42 -23.57 14.89
N GLY A 662 -50.38 -22.58 14.00
CA GLY A 662 -49.38 -21.52 13.98
C GLY A 662 -49.54 -20.54 15.14
N TYR A 663 -48.71 -19.49 15.15
CA TYR A 663 -48.71 -18.48 16.21
C TYR A 663 -50.11 -17.88 16.45
N ILE A 664 -50.79 -17.43 15.38
CA ILE A 664 -52.07 -16.74 15.52
C ILE A 664 -53.22 -17.66 15.92
N GLN A 665 -53.09 -18.98 15.71
CA GLN A 665 -54.08 -19.96 16.13
C GLN A 665 -53.99 -20.32 17.62
N GLY A 666 -52.83 -20.12 18.25
CA GLY A 666 -52.64 -20.38 19.67
C GLY A 666 -51.17 -20.38 20.07
N HIS A 667 -50.78 -19.50 21.00
CA HIS A 667 -49.43 -19.36 21.51
C HIS A 667 -49.40 -19.05 23.01
N ILE A 668 -48.21 -19.12 23.62
CA ILE A 668 -47.98 -18.82 25.03
C ILE A 668 -48.23 -17.32 25.29
N PRO A 669 -49.01 -16.92 26.30
CA PRO A 669 -49.20 -15.52 26.66
C PRO A 669 -47.87 -14.77 26.88
N GLY A 670 -47.71 -13.61 26.25
CA GLY A 670 -46.46 -12.83 26.31
C GLY A 670 -45.35 -13.32 25.39
N ALA A 671 -45.57 -14.40 24.62
CA ALA A 671 -44.63 -14.79 23.57
C ALA A 671 -44.67 -13.81 22.39
N VAL A 672 -43.59 -13.81 21.62
CA VAL A 672 -43.42 -12.94 20.46
C VAL A 672 -43.21 -13.80 19.23
N SER A 673 -43.96 -13.54 18.16
CA SER A 673 -43.76 -14.23 16.89
C SER A 673 -42.44 -13.83 16.23
N ALA A 674 -41.67 -14.83 15.81
CA ALA A 674 -40.52 -14.70 14.91
C ALA A 674 -40.47 -15.90 13.96
N ASP A 675 -41.41 -15.90 13.01
CA ASP A 675 -41.59 -16.95 12.02
C ASP A 675 -40.30 -17.27 11.26
N VAL A 676 -39.84 -18.53 11.35
CA VAL A 676 -38.67 -19.05 10.60
C VAL A 676 -39.02 -20.09 9.53
N ASP A 677 -40.30 -20.24 9.18
CA ASP A 677 -40.79 -21.27 8.23
C ASP A 677 -40.10 -21.21 6.88
N GLY A 678 -39.79 -19.99 6.40
CA GLY A 678 -39.10 -19.77 5.13
C GLY A 678 -37.69 -20.38 5.05
N ILE A 679 -37.03 -20.63 6.18
CA ILE A 679 -35.76 -21.38 6.21
C ILE A 679 -36.02 -22.88 6.35
N VAL A 680 -36.93 -23.28 7.23
CA VAL A 680 -37.16 -24.69 7.56
C VAL A 680 -37.76 -25.47 6.38
N ASN A 681 -38.61 -24.84 5.58
CA ASN A 681 -39.33 -25.47 4.47
C ASN A 681 -39.00 -24.84 3.11
N ASN A 682 -37.78 -24.28 2.94
CA ASN A 682 -37.29 -23.73 1.67
C ASN A 682 -38.20 -22.64 1.05
N GLY A 683 -38.73 -21.76 1.89
CA GLY A 683 -39.47 -20.56 1.48
C GLY A 683 -38.60 -19.29 1.54
N ASP A 684 -39.19 -18.16 1.97
CA ASP A 684 -38.48 -16.89 2.10
C ASP A 684 -37.54 -16.88 3.32
N SER A 685 -36.29 -17.28 3.07
CA SER A 685 -35.26 -17.33 4.11
C SER A 685 -34.83 -15.94 4.62
N ALA A 686 -34.97 -14.90 3.80
CA ALA A 686 -34.60 -13.54 4.19
C ALA A 686 -35.63 -12.95 5.17
N ALA A 687 -36.93 -13.15 4.91
CA ALA A 687 -37.99 -12.77 5.83
C ALA A 687 -37.83 -13.49 7.18
N ALA A 688 -37.57 -14.79 7.16
CA ALA A 688 -37.33 -15.57 8.38
C ALA A 688 -36.16 -15.02 9.23
N ALA A 689 -35.03 -14.70 8.61
CA ALA A 689 -33.89 -14.09 9.30
C ALA A 689 -34.22 -12.68 9.84
N ALA A 690 -34.98 -11.88 9.08
CA ALA A 690 -35.40 -10.55 9.48
C ALA A 690 -36.36 -10.55 10.68
N ASN A 691 -37.23 -11.56 10.79
CA ASN A 691 -38.16 -11.71 11.92
C ASN A 691 -37.40 -11.90 13.24
N VAL A 692 -36.41 -12.80 13.27
CA VAL A 692 -35.57 -13.02 14.46
C VAL A 692 -34.74 -11.78 14.78
N LYS A 693 -34.17 -11.12 13.75
CA LYS A 693 -33.42 -9.88 13.94
C LYS A 693 -34.29 -8.77 14.55
N THR A 694 -35.54 -8.63 14.09
CA THR A 694 -36.49 -7.64 14.61
C THR A 694 -36.77 -7.88 16.10
N ALA A 695 -36.91 -9.14 16.52
CA ALA A 695 -37.05 -9.47 17.93
C ALA A 695 -35.78 -9.11 18.74
N VAL A 696 -34.57 -9.38 18.22
CA VAL A 696 -33.32 -9.00 18.89
C VAL A 696 -33.17 -7.49 18.99
N ASP A 697 -33.45 -6.76 17.91
CA ASP A 697 -33.37 -5.30 17.89
C ASP A 697 -34.36 -4.66 18.87
N LYS A 698 -35.57 -5.25 19.01
CA LYS A 698 -36.61 -4.77 19.93
C LYS A 698 -36.27 -5.02 21.40
N TYR A 699 -35.79 -6.21 21.75
CA TYR A 699 -35.67 -6.62 23.16
C TYR A 699 -34.24 -6.54 23.72
N GLY A 700 -33.22 -6.52 22.87
CA GLY A 700 -31.83 -6.38 23.28
C GLY A 700 -31.06 -7.68 23.42
N LYS A 701 -29.72 -7.58 23.32
CA LYS A 701 -28.80 -8.73 23.31
C LYS A 701 -28.45 -9.28 24.70
N ASP A 702 -28.79 -8.53 25.73
CA ASP A 702 -28.61 -8.84 27.15
C ASP A 702 -29.71 -9.77 27.69
N LYS A 703 -30.80 -9.95 26.94
CA LYS A 703 -31.90 -10.83 27.32
C LYS A 703 -31.58 -12.31 27.14
N LYS A 704 -32.31 -13.14 27.89
CA LYS A 704 -32.39 -14.58 27.68
C LYS A 704 -33.57 -14.91 26.78
N TYR A 705 -33.41 -15.86 25.89
CA TYR A 705 -34.43 -16.24 24.91
C TYR A 705 -34.87 -17.68 25.14
N ILE A 706 -36.17 -17.90 25.33
CA ILE A 706 -36.78 -19.23 25.30
C ILE A 706 -37.45 -19.40 23.94
N VAL A 707 -36.94 -20.32 23.14
CA VAL A 707 -37.34 -20.52 21.76
C VAL A 707 -38.36 -21.65 21.67
N ILE A 708 -39.52 -21.34 21.08
CA ILE A 708 -40.65 -22.23 20.94
C ILE A 708 -40.79 -22.67 19.48
N CYS A 709 -41.13 -23.93 19.28
CA CYS A 709 -41.46 -24.51 17.98
C CYS A 709 -42.76 -25.34 18.08
N TYR A 710 -43.17 -25.98 16.99
CA TYR A 710 -44.28 -26.93 17.02
C TYR A 710 -43.97 -28.14 17.90
N SER A 711 -42.91 -28.86 17.52
CA SER A 711 -42.41 -30.09 18.11
C SER A 711 -41.04 -30.44 17.50
N GLY A 712 -40.28 -31.36 18.11
CA GLY A 712 -39.03 -31.89 17.54
C GLY A 712 -37.91 -30.86 17.29
N ASN A 713 -38.08 -29.63 17.78
CA ASN A 713 -37.08 -28.55 17.86
C ASN A 713 -36.46 -28.06 16.55
N ARG A 714 -36.94 -28.46 15.36
CA ARG A 714 -36.37 -28.03 14.06
C ARG A 714 -36.38 -26.50 13.87
N TYR A 715 -37.54 -25.87 14.07
CA TYR A 715 -37.68 -24.41 13.97
C TYR A 715 -36.86 -23.70 15.05
N ALA A 716 -36.85 -24.27 16.26
CA ALA A 716 -36.09 -23.70 17.37
C ALA A 716 -34.58 -23.74 17.15
N LYS A 717 -34.04 -24.78 16.48
CA LYS A 717 -32.62 -24.86 16.10
C LYS A 717 -32.23 -23.78 15.10
N VAL A 718 -33.04 -23.55 14.06
CA VAL A 718 -32.84 -22.45 13.10
C VAL A 718 -32.83 -21.11 13.81
N ALA A 719 -33.85 -20.85 14.64
CA ALA A 719 -33.94 -19.59 15.37
C ALA A 719 -32.82 -19.40 16.39
N THR A 720 -32.37 -20.47 17.06
CA THR A 720 -31.17 -20.44 17.92
C THR A 720 -29.96 -20.00 17.12
N GLY A 721 -29.75 -20.59 15.94
CA GLY A 721 -28.68 -20.19 15.02
C GLY A 721 -28.76 -18.72 14.61
N LEU A 722 -29.95 -18.24 14.25
CA LEU A 722 -30.20 -16.85 13.88
C LEU A 722 -29.99 -15.87 15.06
N LEU A 723 -30.42 -16.22 16.27
CA LEU A 723 -30.15 -15.44 17.49
C LEU A 723 -28.64 -15.31 17.73
N MET A 724 -27.91 -16.41 17.59
CA MET A 724 -26.44 -16.41 17.70
C MET A 724 -25.76 -15.57 16.61
N ASN A 725 -26.27 -15.62 15.38
CA ASN A 725 -25.78 -14.78 14.29
C ASN A 725 -26.04 -13.28 14.54
N ASN A 726 -27.05 -12.94 15.34
CA ASN A 726 -27.32 -11.58 15.80
C ASN A 726 -26.55 -11.20 17.09
N GLY A 727 -25.68 -12.08 17.58
CA GLY A 727 -24.76 -11.80 18.70
C GLY A 727 -25.27 -12.22 20.07
N ILE A 728 -26.35 -13.00 20.15
CA ILE A 728 -26.79 -13.62 21.41
C ILE A 728 -25.86 -14.80 21.73
N LYS A 729 -25.33 -14.88 22.95
CA LYS A 729 -24.52 -16.02 23.40
C LYS A 729 -25.39 -17.27 23.57
N ASN A 730 -24.87 -18.45 23.21
CA ASN A 730 -25.63 -19.71 23.30
C ASN A 730 -26.15 -19.96 24.72
N ALA A 731 -25.36 -19.63 25.74
CA ALA A 731 -25.74 -19.71 27.15
C ALA A 731 -27.01 -18.92 27.53
N ASN A 732 -27.39 -17.93 26.73
CA ASN A 732 -28.61 -17.12 26.93
C ASN A 732 -29.79 -17.60 26.08
N ILE A 733 -29.66 -18.67 25.31
CA ILE A 733 -30.72 -19.22 24.48
C ILE A 733 -31.10 -20.58 25.03
N GLN A 734 -32.39 -20.85 25.19
CA GLN A 734 -32.92 -22.14 25.61
C GLN A 734 -34.03 -22.55 24.65
N THR A 735 -34.07 -23.81 24.23
CA THR A 735 -35.18 -24.35 23.44
C THR A 735 -36.16 -25.06 24.36
N LEU A 736 -37.46 -24.81 24.21
CA LEU A 736 -38.49 -25.57 24.94
C LEU A 736 -38.50 -27.02 24.46
N GLY A 737 -37.91 -27.91 25.26
CA GLY A 737 -37.80 -29.35 25.04
C GLY A 737 -38.92 -30.14 25.73
N GLY A 738 -38.63 -31.41 26.02
CA GLY A 738 -39.50 -32.26 26.83
C GLY A 738 -39.46 -31.89 28.32
N ASP A 739 -40.25 -32.58 29.14
CA ASP A 739 -40.32 -32.33 30.60
C ASP A 739 -38.97 -32.52 31.31
N ASP A 740 -38.12 -33.41 30.80
CA ASP A 740 -36.76 -33.67 31.26
C ASP A 740 -35.74 -32.59 30.85
N SER A 741 -36.20 -31.52 30.20
CA SER A 741 -35.36 -30.46 29.64
C SER A 741 -34.32 -30.99 28.65
N LYS A 742 -34.73 -31.91 27.77
CA LYS A 742 -33.90 -32.40 26.65
C LYS A 742 -34.63 -32.28 25.32
N GLN A 743 -33.89 -32.55 24.24
CA GLN A 743 -34.49 -32.72 22.92
C GLN A 743 -35.54 -33.84 22.97
N SER A 744 -36.76 -33.55 22.51
CA SER A 744 -37.85 -34.51 22.48
C SER A 744 -38.81 -34.20 21.33
N ASP A 745 -39.37 -35.23 20.72
CA ASP A 745 -40.46 -35.12 19.74
C ASP A 745 -41.75 -34.58 20.37
N ALA A 746 -41.85 -34.62 21.70
CA ALA A 746 -42.94 -34.01 22.47
C ALA A 746 -42.66 -32.55 22.88
N GLY A 747 -41.50 -31.97 22.55
CA GLY A 747 -41.13 -30.59 22.92
C GLY A 747 -41.95 -29.48 22.25
N GLY A 748 -41.57 -28.23 22.48
CA GLY A 748 -42.23 -27.04 21.92
C GLY A 748 -43.66 -26.85 22.43
N MET A 749 -44.56 -26.35 21.57
CA MET A 749 -45.96 -26.14 21.93
C MET A 749 -46.72 -27.42 22.25
N LYS A 750 -46.25 -28.58 21.78
CA LYS A 750 -46.82 -29.87 22.18
C LYS A 750 -46.60 -30.13 23.69
N ALA A 751 -45.40 -29.87 24.21
CA ALA A 751 -45.10 -29.98 25.64
C ALA A 751 -45.89 -28.94 26.44
N TRP A 752 -45.99 -27.72 25.93
CA TRP A 752 -46.78 -26.67 26.59
C TRP A 752 -48.25 -27.06 26.70
N ASN A 753 -48.90 -27.43 25.60
CA ASN A 753 -50.33 -27.74 25.57
C ASN A 753 -50.69 -28.98 26.39
N ALA A 754 -49.77 -29.94 26.52
CA ALA A 754 -49.98 -31.11 27.37
C ALA A 754 -50.06 -30.73 28.86
N LYS A 755 -49.38 -29.66 29.28
CA LYS A 755 -49.22 -29.28 30.69
C LYS A 755 -50.02 -28.04 31.11
N TYR A 756 -50.13 -27.07 30.21
CA TYR A 756 -50.79 -25.78 30.43
C TYR A 756 -51.79 -25.43 29.31
N PRO A 757 -52.78 -26.30 29.01
CA PRO A 757 -53.70 -26.11 27.89
C PRO A 757 -54.55 -24.82 28.00
N SER A 758 -54.86 -24.38 29.22
CA SER A 758 -55.63 -23.15 29.47
C SER A 758 -54.81 -21.87 29.39
N TYR A 759 -53.47 -21.97 29.33
CA TYR A 759 -52.58 -20.82 29.20
C TYR A 759 -52.15 -20.64 27.75
N VAL A 760 -53.14 -20.45 26.88
CA VAL A 760 -52.97 -20.25 25.44
C VAL A 760 -53.87 -19.09 25.00
N VAL A 761 -53.28 -18.17 24.25
CA VAL A 761 -53.97 -17.04 23.61
C VAL A 761 -53.85 -17.12 22.10
N ALA A 762 -54.83 -16.57 21.39
CA ALA A 762 -54.88 -16.58 19.93
C ALA A 762 -55.25 -15.19 19.39
N LYS A 763 -55.00 -14.94 18.11
CA LYS A 763 -55.47 -13.71 17.45
C LYS A 763 -57.00 -13.65 17.55
N HIS A 764 -57.53 -12.47 17.91
CA HIS A 764 -58.97 -12.28 18.06
C HIS A 764 -59.46 -11.06 17.30
N THR A 765 -60.41 -11.27 16.40
CA THR A 765 -61.22 -10.20 15.81
C THR A 765 -62.56 -10.19 16.51
N SER A 766 -62.84 -9.09 17.22
CA SER A 766 -64.10 -8.92 17.96
C SER A 766 -65.29 -8.70 17.03
N THR A 767 -66.50 -8.85 17.56
CA THR A 767 -67.75 -8.52 16.84
C THR A 767 -67.82 -7.03 16.45
N GLY A 768 -67.15 -6.15 17.20
CA GLY A 768 -66.95 -4.75 16.86
C GLY A 768 -65.90 -4.49 15.78
N LYS A 769 -65.34 -5.54 15.16
CA LYS A 769 -64.28 -5.51 14.13
C LYS A 769 -62.93 -4.95 14.61
N PHE A 770 -62.69 -4.89 15.92
CA PHE A 770 -61.36 -4.59 16.47
C PHE A 770 -60.49 -5.83 16.45
N ASN A 771 -59.23 -5.66 16.03
CA ASN A 771 -58.25 -6.74 15.92
C ASN A 771 -57.31 -6.71 17.12
N PHE A 772 -57.26 -7.79 17.87
CA PHE A 772 -56.33 -7.99 18.97
C PHE A 772 -55.32 -9.07 18.60
N ALA A 773 -54.05 -8.82 18.87
CA ALA A 773 -52.99 -9.81 18.71
C ALA A 773 -53.23 -11.04 19.59
N ASN A 774 -53.80 -10.82 20.79
CA ASN A 774 -54.05 -11.85 21.79
C ASN A 774 -55.47 -11.75 22.33
N GLY A 775 -56.20 -12.85 22.29
CA GLY A 775 -57.50 -13.04 22.90
C GLY A 775 -57.53 -14.33 23.70
N ILE A 776 -58.19 -14.28 24.85
CA ILE A 776 -58.40 -15.42 25.75
C ILE A 776 -59.89 -15.75 25.83
N THR A 777 -60.23 -17.03 25.82
CA THR A 777 -61.62 -17.45 25.99
C THR A 777 -62.03 -17.36 27.47
N PRO A 778 -63.33 -17.23 27.79
CA PRO A 778 -63.80 -17.27 29.17
C PRO A 778 -63.35 -18.53 29.93
N GLU A 779 -63.34 -19.69 29.28
CA GLU A 779 -62.92 -20.96 29.88
C GLU A 779 -61.44 -20.94 30.27
N HIS A 780 -60.58 -20.42 29.39
CA HIS A 780 -59.15 -20.29 29.64
C HIS A 780 -58.87 -19.28 30.76
N LEU A 781 -59.57 -18.14 30.78
CA LEU A 781 -59.43 -17.16 31.85
C LEU A 781 -59.97 -17.70 33.18
N LYS A 782 -61.06 -18.48 33.18
CA LYS A 782 -61.63 -19.08 34.39
C LYS A 782 -60.65 -20.01 35.08
N ALA A 783 -59.91 -20.80 34.31
CA ALA A 783 -58.85 -21.67 34.84
C ALA A 783 -57.76 -20.87 35.60
N ASP A 784 -57.43 -19.66 35.14
CA ASP A 784 -56.47 -18.80 35.83
C ASP A 784 -57.06 -18.14 37.09
N VAL A 785 -58.31 -17.64 37.00
CA VAL A 785 -59.03 -17.02 38.12
C VAL A 785 -59.19 -17.99 39.30
N ASP A 786 -59.47 -19.26 39.01
CA ASP A 786 -59.62 -20.32 40.01
C ASP A 786 -58.28 -20.93 40.45
N GLY A 787 -57.22 -20.70 39.68
CA GLY A 787 -55.94 -21.40 39.78
C GLY A 787 -54.77 -20.48 40.12
N GLN A 788 -53.82 -20.39 39.19
CA GLN A 788 -52.49 -19.78 39.41
C GLN A 788 -52.51 -18.24 39.43
N LYS A 789 -53.60 -17.60 38.98
CA LYS A 789 -53.81 -16.14 38.99
C LYS A 789 -52.63 -15.38 38.36
N VAL A 790 -52.17 -15.85 37.21
CA VAL A 790 -51.04 -15.29 36.44
C VAL A 790 -51.42 -13.93 35.85
N PHE A 791 -52.68 -13.77 35.43
CA PHE A 791 -53.15 -12.58 34.72
C PHE A 791 -53.54 -11.44 35.66
N THR A 792 -53.25 -10.22 35.24
CA THR A 792 -53.84 -9.01 35.81
C THR A 792 -55.13 -8.72 35.05
N VAL A 793 -56.26 -9.06 35.67
CA VAL A 793 -57.59 -8.86 35.06
C VAL A 793 -58.02 -7.41 35.26
N MET A 794 -58.13 -6.67 34.16
CA MET A 794 -58.44 -5.24 34.12
C MET A 794 -59.84 -5.05 33.57
N ASP A 795 -60.77 -4.63 34.43
CA ASP A 795 -62.12 -4.30 34.01
C ASP A 795 -62.15 -2.86 33.50
N VAL A 796 -62.27 -2.73 32.18
CA VAL A 796 -62.17 -1.44 31.47
C VAL A 796 -63.54 -0.80 31.21
N ARG A 797 -64.60 -1.34 31.82
CA ARG A 797 -65.94 -0.76 31.83
C ARG A 797 -66.02 0.44 32.79
N ALA A 798 -67.13 1.17 32.74
CA ALA A 798 -67.37 2.27 33.67
C ALA A 798 -67.46 1.76 35.13
N LYS A 799 -67.15 2.63 36.11
CA LYS A 799 -67.03 2.27 37.54
C LYS A 799 -68.34 1.69 38.11
N ASP A 800 -69.48 2.19 37.65
CA ASP A 800 -70.82 1.69 38.01
C ASP A 800 -71.04 0.25 37.53
N ALA A 801 -70.65 -0.06 36.29
CA ALA A 801 -70.77 -1.41 35.73
C ALA A 801 -69.87 -2.44 36.44
N PHE A 802 -68.72 -2.00 36.96
CA PHE A 802 -67.86 -2.82 37.81
C PHE A 802 -68.54 -3.14 39.16
N GLY A 803 -69.17 -2.12 39.78
CA GLY A 803 -69.92 -2.27 41.04
C GLY A 803 -71.13 -3.21 40.93
N ASN A 804 -71.75 -3.27 39.75
CA ASN A 804 -72.90 -4.14 39.45
C ASN A 804 -72.52 -5.59 39.10
N GLY A 805 -71.24 -5.96 39.21
CA GLY A 805 -70.73 -7.31 39.00
C GLY A 805 -69.51 -7.34 38.09
N HIS A 806 -68.45 -8.03 38.52
CA HIS A 806 -67.16 -8.13 37.84
C HIS A 806 -66.54 -9.51 38.05
N ILE A 807 -65.51 -9.82 37.24
CA ILE A 807 -64.72 -11.06 37.38
C ILE A 807 -63.96 -11.03 38.71
N SER A 808 -63.93 -12.15 39.43
CA SER A 808 -63.21 -12.24 40.71
C SER A 808 -61.74 -11.83 40.55
N ASN A 809 -61.25 -10.99 41.48
CA ASN A 809 -59.91 -10.39 41.50
C ASN A 809 -59.61 -9.37 40.38
N ALA A 810 -60.61 -8.96 39.59
CA ALA A 810 -60.44 -7.88 38.61
C ALA A 810 -60.24 -6.52 39.30
N VAL A 811 -59.41 -5.68 38.69
CA VAL A 811 -59.22 -4.28 39.10
C VAL A 811 -60.06 -3.36 38.19
N SER A 812 -60.74 -2.39 38.78
CA SER A 812 -61.50 -1.38 38.03
C SER A 812 -60.55 -0.37 37.38
N THR A 813 -60.50 -0.37 36.05
CA THR A 813 -59.63 0.49 35.24
C THR A 813 -60.38 1.05 34.04
N PRO A 814 -61.40 1.91 34.24
CA PRO A 814 -62.21 2.44 33.15
C PRO A 814 -61.37 2.99 32.00
N SER A 815 -61.71 2.64 30.75
CA SER A 815 -60.87 2.97 29.59
C SER A 815 -60.78 4.47 29.28
N ASP A 816 -61.63 5.29 29.90
CA ASP A 816 -61.62 6.75 29.84
C ASP A 816 -60.80 7.40 30.97
N ASP A 817 -60.23 6.60 31.88
CA ASP A 817 -59.35 7.01 32.97
C ASP A 817 -57.93 6.45 32.73
N GLU A 818 -57.13 7.17 31.93
CA GLU A 818 -55.76 6.79 31.60
C GLU A 818 -54.89 6.59 32.86
N ALA A 819 -55.12 7.36 33.92
CA ALA A 819 -54.40 7.23 35.18
C ALA A 819 -54.73 5.90 35.88
N ALA A 820 -55.99 5.47 35.89
CA ALA A 820 -56.39 4.18 36.46
C ALA A 820 -55.81 3.00 35.66
N VAL A 821 -55.88 3.06 34.32
CA VAL A 821 -55.30 2.03 33.43
C VAL A 821 -53.80 1.90 33.68
N MET A 822 -53.08 3.02 33.65
CA MET A 822 -51.63 2.99 33.84
C MET A 822 -51.21 2.70 35.28
N LYS A 823 -52.06 2.99 36.29
CA LYS A 823 -51.80 2.55 37.67
C LYS A 823 -51.75 1.03 37.77
N ALA A 824 -52.73 0.33 37.19
CA ALA A 824 -52.74 -1.14 37.21
C ALA A 824 -51.53 -1.76 36.48
N VAL A 825 -51.11 -1.13 35.37
CA VAL A 825 -49.86 -1.49 34.66
C VAL A 825 -48.63 -1.25 35.54
N ASN A 826 -48.54 -0.09 36.21
CA ASN A 826 -47.41 0.28 37.05
C ASN A 826 -47.31 -0.54 38.34
N ASP A 827 -48.44 -0.98 38.89
CA ASP A 827 -48.48 -1.88 40.04
C ASP A 827 -47.98 -3.29 39.64
N ASN A 828 -48.05 -3.63 38.36
CA ASN A 828 -47.63 -4.92 37.79
C ASN A 828 -46.78 -4.75 36.52
N LYS A 829 -45.65 -4.03 36.56
CA LYS A 829 -44.89 -3.56 35.37
C LYS A 829 -44.50 -4.59 34.29
N ASN A 830 -44.58 -5.90 34.58
CA ASN A 830 -44.32 -6.99 33.63
C ASN A 830 -45.48 -8.00 33.57
N GLY A 831 -46.69 -7.54 33.89
CA GLY A 831 -47.90 -8.35 33.92
C GLY A 831 -48.29 -8.90 32.55
N LEU A 832 -49.23 -9.82 32.57
CA LEU A 832 -50.01 -10.25 31.42
C LEU A 832 -51.43 -9.73 31.67
N TYR A 833 -51.87 -8.76 30.88
CA TYR A 833 -53.05 -7.94 31.19
C TYR A 833 -54.24 -8.40 30.38
N VAL A 834 -55.31 -8.83 31.06
CA VAL A 834 -56.55 -9.26 30.40
C VAL A 834 -57.57 -8.13 30.50
N LEU A 835 -57.95 -7.56 29.36
CA LEU A 835 -58.89 -6.45 29.24
C LEU A 835 -60.32 -6.98 29.12
N VAL A 836 -61.16 -6.61 30.08
CA VAL A 836 -62.56 -7.03 30.19
C VAL A 836 -63.47 -5.84 29.89
N CYS A 837 -64.28 -5.93 28.83
CA CYS A 837 -65.25 -4.90 28.44
C CYS A 837 -66.70 -5.40 28.58
N TYR A 838 -67.68 -4.65 28.06
CA TYR A 838 -69.08 -5.10 27.96
C TYR A 838 -69.25 -6.21 26.91
N THR A 839 -69.42 -5.80 25.66
CA THR A 839 -69.48 -6.63 24.44
C THR A 839 -68.83 -5.83 23.29
N GLY A 840 -68.43 -6.49 22.22
CA GLY A 840 -67.85 -5.84 21.03
C GLY A 840 -66.48 -5.18 21.22
N ASN A 841 -65.84 -5.30 22.39
CA ASN A 841 -64.44 -4.98 22.69
C ASN A 841 -63.95 -3.56 22.40
N ALA A 842 -64.83 -2.59 22.15
CA ALA A 842 -64.45 -1.19 21.92
C ALA A 842 -63.71 -0.56 23.11
N LYS A 843 -64.14 -0.83 24.35
CA LYS A 843 -63.47 -0.33 25.57
C LYS A 843 -62.12 -1.00 25.81
N ALA A 844 -62.00 -2.28 25.44
CA ALA A 844 -60.73 -3.00 25.48
C ALA A 844 -59.74 -2.44 24.44
N ASP A 845 -60.21 -2.06 23.24
CA ASP A 845 -59.38 -1.40 22.23
C ASP A 845 -58.87 -0.04 22.72
N ALA A 846 -59.74 0.77 23.34
CA ALA A 846 -59.35 2.04 23.95
C ALA A 846 -58.27 1.89 25.03
N ALA A 847 -58.44 0.93 25.95
CA ALA A 847 -57.44 0.64 26.97
C ALA A 847 -56.13 0.09 26.38
N ARG A 848 -56.20 -0.80 25.37
CA ARG A 848 -55.01 -1.27 24.62
C ARG A 848 -54.25 -0.08 24.03
N ASN A 849 -54.95 0.86 23.39
CA ASN A 849 -54.31 2.02 22.76
C ASN A 849 -53.61 2.92 23.79
N ILE A 850 -54.19 3.09 24.98
CA ILE A 850 -53.55 3.78 26.12
C ILE A 850 -52.27 3.05 26.53
N MET A 851 -52.34 1.74 26.73
CA MET A 851 -51.20 0.92 27.19
C MET A 851 -50.06 0.93 26.16
N VAL A 852 -50.35 0.70 24.87
CA VAL A 852 -49.35 0.70 23.79
C VAL A 852 -48.70 2.08 23.63
N LYS A 853 -49.49 3.16 23.66
CA LYS A 853 -48.97 4.55 23.63
C LYS A 853 -48.01 4.82 24.78
N ASN A 854 -48.25 4.21 25.94
CA ASN A 854 -47.40 4.32 27.12
C ASN A 854 -46.31 3.23 27.21
N GLY A 855 -46.03 2.52 26.11
CA GLY A 855 -44.89 1.62 25.99
C GLY A 855 -45.10 0.20 26.53
N VAL A 856 -46.35 -0.20 26.83
CA VAL A 856 -46.64 -1.60 27.15
C VAL A 856 -46.56 -2.43 25.88
N ASP A 857 -45.85 -3.56 25.96
CA ASP A 857 -45.71 -4.47 24.84
C ASP A 857 -47.06 -5.12 24.47
N GLU A 858 -47.44 -5.04 23.20
CA GLU A 858 -48.69 -5.60 22.70
C GLU A 858 -48.79 -7.12 22.93
N SER A 859 -47.67 -7.85 22.95
CA SER A 859 -47.63 -9.29 23.30
C SER A 859 -48.17 -9.59 24.71
N ARG A 860 -48.18 -8.59 25.61
CA ARG A 860 -48.65 -8.72 27.00
C ARG A 860 -50.09 -8.26 27.20
N ILE A 861 -50.74 -7.71 26.18
CA ILE A 861 -52.11 -7.21 26.25
C ILE A 861 -53.04 -8.26 25.63
N ILE A 862 -54.02 -8.71 26.40
CA ILE A 862 -54.92 -9.82 26.07
C ILE A 862 -56.35 -9.33 26.17
N CYS A 863 -57.18 -9.67 25.20
CA CYS A 863 -58.59 -9.32 25.18
C CYS A 863 -59.44 -10.49 25.65
N LEU A 864 -60.37 -10.29 26.58
CA LEU A 864 -61.38 -11.32 26.86
C LEU A 864 -62.36 -11.40 25.67
N GLN A 865 -62.39 -12.56 25.02
CA GLN A 865 -63.27 -12.79 23.87
C GLN A 865 -64.74 -12.67 24.30
N GLY A 866 -65.52 -11.83 23.60
CA GLY A 866 -66.93 -11.59 23.91
C GLY A 866 -67.20 -10.66 25.10
N GLY A 867 -66.19 -10.38 25.93
CA GLY A 867 -66.29 -9.48 27.08
C GLY A 867 -67.06 -10.07 28.27
N MET A 868 -67.55 -9.20 29.15
CA MET A 868 -68.28 -9.60 30.35
C MET A 868 -69.61 -10.29 30.02
N ASP A 869 -70.20 -10.01 28.86
CA ASP A 869 -71.48 -10.64 28.46
C ASP A 869 -71.34 -12.14 28.15
N THR A 870 -70.18 -12.58 27.65
CA THR A 870 -69.88 -14.01 27.45
C THR A 870 -69.34 -14.67 28.72
N TRP A 871 -68.84 -13.88 29.67
CA TRP A 871 -68.39 -14.38 30.97
C TRP A 871 -69.53 -14.72 31.93
N LYS A 872 -70.60 -13.90 31.91
CA LYS A 872 -71.83 -14.13 32.68
C LYS A 872 -72.56 -15.35 32.15
#